data_AF-A0AAN7BUT0-F1
#
_entry.id   AF-A0AAN7BUT0-F1
#
_cell.length_a   1.000
_cell.length_b   1.000
_cell.length_c   1.000
_cell.angle_alpha   90.00
_cell.angle_beta   90.00
_cell.angle_gamma   90.00
#
_symmetry.space_group_name_H-M   'P 1'
#
loop_
_entity.id
_entity.type
_entity.pdbx_description
1 polymer ?
#
loop_
_entity_poly.entity_id
_entity_poly.type
_entity_poly.pdbx_seq_one_letter_code
_entity_poly.pdbx_strand_id
1 'polypeptide(L)'
;MVSIAASTGRVVFVPKGDGSSYFYESFDCQQAITKGYGAIQFTVEGPAGASMAFELQTASSCAAYNGDAHNSSWTVVENLTGSRQLINLPLIGFDSNPNYDAIVGLVWSTFSKTGVQWSIGDITLVCGPVTVPSPTSTTVLTTASPTTRPTNTRSTIPPTSTANPSVCSSNLLIDDWASQSRLTFLGYNALGQPSSDDGSMSSVVVSGNRVLLSPRNSASYFYSQFGCLNVNKYGGISLRIRAARGTSFALTVSWYTTCGSATGVKTVSLTTAQLNWVFDGTERLYWFPFSVYTGVDTTKLDMIFFSNFNAGVILGPVSFFCGTTGTEYKLPAPSPAAAALTRSTTPASVPNVKNYVVDTFSKQDTNDLGEWHGADEDGMIITFGNKEMTIRTNDSDLSWNTQLANKCADLRPYAGGYLHIAYRGSNKFSVALQQHNSKCDENIKPFPETWDSVEAPRYSSSSDIYIPINHFNVNLTRTLGFTLKGFYSTDPTTITKIEIVDAPPKTWTLKTPAKLASGKLVFACTRPNSFAFAIDDGDPKYTKRVMEILKSANIPITFFTVGLPLLDTKNGLADAYKDMASRGHQIALHSFTHPKMEGLATDAEIDWELTNDIGAVKQVFPNLKSSYFRPPFGTEGARMRQRLAANLNDPNPYIVNWSIDVEDWIWAQSDTPRKQLDAFKRDLAAGGNLLVMHYLYESTVELLPEFIQLAKGSGKKLMRVDQCLEDPAAPALT
;
A
#
# COMPACT_ATOMS: atom_id res chain seq x y z
N MET A 1 22.76 -0.13 8.15
CA MET A 1 22.05 -1.39 7.81
C MET A 1 21.65 -1.41 6.34
N VAL A 2 21.43 -2.60 5.75
CA VAL A 2 20.80 -2.80 4.43
C VAL A 2 19.27 -2.75 4.56
N SER A 3 18.76 -3.31 5.66
CA SER A 3 17.38 -3.17 6.12
C SER A 3 17.37 -3.15 7.65
N ILE A 4 16.38 -2.48 8.25
CA ILE A 4 16.14 -2.45 9.69
C ILE A 4 14.63 -2.26 9.90
N ALA A 5 14.04 -3.00 10.83
CA ALA A 5 12.62 -2.93 11.17
C ALA A 5 12.42 -3.26 12.65
N ALA A 6 11.60 -2.48 13.34
CA ALA A 6 11.16 -2.81 14.69
C ALA A 6 10.06 -3.88 14.65
N SER A 7 10.03 -4.74 15.67
CA SER A 7 8.99 -5.74 15.91
C SER A 7 8.78 -5.90 17.41
N THR A 8 7.68 -6.51 17.85
CA THR A 8 7.35 -6.64 19.28
C THR A 8 8.49 -7.33 20.05
N GLY A 9 9.12 -6.59 20.95
CA GLY A 9 10.25 -7.04 21.77
C GLY A 9 11.62 -7.08 21.08
N ARG A 10 11.76 -6.71 19.78
CA ARG A 10 13.07 -6.68 19.09
C ARG A 10 13.14 -5.86 17.82
N VAL A 11 14.30 -5.27 17.55
CA VAL A 11 14.68 -4.72 16.25
C VAL A 11 15.40 -5.79 15.43
N VAL A 12 14.95 -5.99 14.19
CA VAL A 12 15.48 -6.95 13.22
C VAL A 12 16.18 -6.18 12.11
N PHE A 13 17.40 -6.56 11.73
CA PHE A 13 18.20 -5.80 10.77
C PHE A 13 19.18 -6.67 9.98
N VAL A 14 19.65 -6.16 8.84
CA VAL A 14 20.69 -6.79 8.01
C VAL A 14 21.90 -5.85 7.98
N PRO A 15 23.06 -6.22 8.53
CA PRO A 15 24.28 -5.42 8.44
C PRO A 15 24.78 -5.28 7.00
N LYS A 16 25.25 -4.07 6.63
CA LYS A 16 25.94 -3.82 5.36
C LYS A 16 27.29 -4.54 5.32
N GLY A 17 27.73 -4.96 4.13
CA GLY A 17 29.03 -5.62 3.91
C GLY A 17 30.25 -4.70 3.99
N ASP A 18 30.06 -3.42 4.29
CA ASP A 18 31.11 -2.39 4.37
C ASP A 18 31.62 -2.15 5.80
N GLY A 19 31.09 -2.86 6.80
CA GLY A 19 31.46 -2.70 8.21
C GLY A 19 30.85 -1.48 8.93
N SER A 20 30.15 -0.59 8.23
CA SER A 20 29.60 0.68 8.79
C SER A 20 28.31 0.51 9.61
N SER A 21 27.90 -0.73 9.87
CA SER A 21 26.57 -1.05 10.39
C SER A 21 26.58 -1.17 11.92
N TYR A 22 25.79 -0.32 12.58
CA TYR A 22 25.56 -0.33 14.04
C TYR A 22 24.07 -0.13 14.37
N PHE A 23 23.66 -0.58 15.55
CA PHE A 23 22.37 -0.33 16.20
C PHE A 23 22.64 0.26 17.58
N TYR A 24 21.84 1.21 18.06
CA TYR A 24 22.04 1.85 19.36
C TYR A 24 20.72 2.17 20.04
N GLU A 25 20.77 2.25 21.38
CA GLU A 25 19.70 2.73 22.24
C GLU A 25 20.27 3.81 23.16
N SER A 26 19.63 4.98 23.20
CA SER A 26 20.00 6.10 24.09
C SER A 26 18.83 6.41 25.01
N PHE A 27 19.12 6.64 26.29
CA PHE A 27 18.09 6.79 27.32
C PHE A 27 18.52 7.72 28.46
N ASP A 28 17.55 8.19 29.25
CA ASP A 28 17.79 8.99 30.45
C ASP A 28 18.84 8.33 31.34
N CYS A 29 19.77 9.11 31.88
CA CYS A 29 20.93 8.58 32.58
C CYS A 29 20.56 7.67 33.76
N GLN A 30 21.11 6.44 33.77
CA GLN A 30 20.82 5.41 34.76
C GLN A 30 21.99 5.23 35.75
N GLN A 31 21.66 5.43 37.03
CA GLN A 31 22.53 5.08 38.15
C GLN A 31 22.39 3.57 38.46
N ALA A 32 23.02 2.70 37.67
CA ALA A 32 22.64 1.30 37.67
C ALA A 32 23.07 0.51 38.92
N ILE A 33 24.25 0.79 39.48
CA ILE A 33 24.75 0.12 40.70
C ILE A 33 23.98 0.63 41.92
N THR A 34 23.77 1.95 42.01
CA THR A 34 22.96 2.60 43.05
C THR A 34 21.51 2.10 43.05
N LYS A 35 20.95 1.76 41.87
CA LYS A 35 19.61 1.15 41.74
C LYS A 35 19.60 -0.38 41.91
N GLY A 36 20.74 -1.02 42.14
CA GLY A 36 20.84 -2.47 42.41
C GLY A 36 20.83 -3.38 41.18
N TYR A 37 21.15 -2.86 39.99
CA TYR A 37 21.32 -3.66 38.78
C TYR A 37 22.74 -4.23 38.69
N GLY A 38 22.87 -5.50 38.27
CA GLY A 38 24.15 -6.21 38.20
C GLY A 38 24.61 -6.56 36.78
N ALA A 39 23.71 -6.55 35.81
CA ALA A 39 23.98 -6.92 34.43
C ALA A 39 23.07 -6.17 33.45
N ILE A 40 23.50 -6.10 32.19
CA ILE A 40 22.67 -5.75 31.04
C ILE A 40 22.30 -7.06 30.35
N GLN A 41 21.01 -7.29 30.18
CA GLN A 41 20.47 -8.47 29.53
C GLN A 41 19.74 -8.05 28.25
N PHE A 42 19.96 -8.79 27.16
CA PHE A 42 19.25 -8.61 25.91
C PHE A 42 19.23 -9.93 25.14
N THR A 43 18.20 -10.12 24.33
CA THR A 43 18.19 -11.19 23.33
C THR A 43 18.94 -10.76 22.08
N VAL A 44 19.68 -11.68 21.48
CA VAL A 44 20.23 -11.52 20.12
C VAL A 44 19.95 -12.77 19.30
N GLU A 45 19.62 -12.59 18.03
CA GLU A 45 19.58 -13.63 17.01
C GLU A 45 20.49 -13.21 15.87
N GLY A 46 21.73 -13.69 15.86
CA GLY A 46 22.66 -13.51 14.74
C GLY A 46 23.04 -14.87 14.14
N PRO A 47 23.63 -14.91 12.93
CA PRO A 47 23.95 -16.17 12.25
C PRO A 47 24.89 -17.07 13.06
N ALA A 48 24.81 -18.39 12.86
CA ALA A 48 25.63 -19.35 13.60
C ALA A 48 27.14 -19.06 13.46
N GLY A 49 27.86 -19.05 14.58
CA GLY A 49 29.28 -18.69 14.67
C GLY A 49 29.59 -17.22 14.34
N ALA A 50 28.61 -16.31 14.41
CA ALA A 50 28.85 -14.88 14.29
C ALA A 50 29.26 -14.25 15.63
N SER A 51 29.73 -13.00 15.56
CA SER A 51 30.16 -12.17 16.69
C SER A 51 29.85 -10.69 16.43
N MET A 52 29.72 -9.90 17.48
CA MET A 52 29.51 -8.45 17.43
C MET A 52 30.16 -7.76 18.63
N ALA A 53 30.57 -6.50 18.44
CA ALA A 53 31.01 -5.64 19.54
C ALA A 53 29.80 -5.03 20.25
N PHE A 54 29.93 -4.82 21.57
CA PHE A 54 28.96 -4.16 22.42
C PHE A 54 29.64 -2.99 23.14
N GLU A 55 29.08 -1.79 23.00
CA GLU A 55 29.50 -0.55 23.63
C GLU A 55 28.59 -0.21 24.82
N LEU A 56 29.20 0.23 25.90
CA LEU A 56 28.54 0.88 27.02
C LEU A 56 28.97 2.36 27.05
N GLN A 57 28.02 3.27 26.87
CA GLN A 57 28.26 4.71 26.91
C GLN A 57 27.91 5.26 28.29
N THR A 58 28.86 5.96 28.91
CA THR A 58 28.72 6.52 30.27
C THR A 58 29.09 7.99 30.35
N ALA A 59 28.32 8.77 31.10
CA ALA A 59 28.63 10.17 31.41
C ALA A 59 29.55 10.28 32.64
N SER A 60 30.04 11.49 32.93
CA SER A 60 30.77 11.76 34.18
C SER A 60 29.86 11.62 35.41
N SER A 61 28.60 12.07 35.31
CA SER A 61 27.53 11.81 36.28
C SER A 61 26.15 12.10 35.66
N CYS A 62 25.08 11.48 36.16
CA CYS A 62 23.73 11.75 35.66
C CYS A 62 23.24 13.18 35.91
N ALA A 63 23.67 13.83 36.99
CA ALA A 63 23.25 15.21 37.29
C ALA A 63 23.85 16.26 36.35
N ALA A 64 24.92 15.92 35.62
CA ALA A 64 25.60 16.80 34.68
C ALA A 64 25.37 16.44 33.21
N TYR A 65 24.60 15.38 32.92
CA TYR A 65 24.36 14.92 31.55
C TYR A 65 23.23 15.72 30.89
N ASN A 66 23.56 16.42 29.81
CA ASN A 66 22.64 17.27 29.04
C ASN A 66 22.35 16.73 27.63
N GLY A 67 22.92 15.58 27.25
CA GLY A 67 22.76 14.94 25.93
C GLY A 67 24.00 14.94 25.04
N ASP A 68 25.02 15.77 25.31
CA ASP A 68 26.05 16.09 24.31
C ASP A 68 27.39 15.32 24.43
N ALA A 69 27.71 14.68 25.56
CA ALA A 69 29.03 14.06 25.78
C ALA A 69 29.01 12.78 26.65
N HIS A 70 29.72 11.74 26.19
CA HIS A 70 29.87 10.45 26.87
C HIS A 70 31.28 9.84 26.66
N ASN A 71 31.62 8.85 27.47
CA ASN A 71 32.79 7.97 27.32
C ASN A 71 32.33 6.55 26.93
N SER A 72 33.03 5.93 25.99
CA SER A 72 32.74 4.58 25.47
C SER A 72 33.63 3.51 26.11
N SER A 73 33.04 2.39 26.50
CA SER A 73 33.74 1.18 26.96
C SER A 73 33.16 -0.05 26.28
N TRP A 74 34.00 -1.05 25.99
CA TRP A 74 33.64 -2.12 25.05
C TRP A 74 33.73 -3.53 25.65
N THR A 75 33.01 -4.46 25.02
CA THR A 75 33.18 -5.91 25.14
C THR A 75 32.69 -6.59 23.84
N VAL A 76 32.87 -7.91 23.70
CA VAL A 76 32.51 -8.65 22.47
C VAL A 76 31.61 -9.84 22.81
N VAL A 77 30.52 -9.98 22.05
CA VAL A 77 29.64 -11.16 22.09
C VAL A 77 30.00 -12.08 20.94
N GLU A 78 30.51 -13.27 21.26
CA GLU A 78 31.02 -14.24 20.28
C GLU A 78 30.17 -15.51 20.19
N ASN A 79 30.46 -16.34 19.17
CA ASN A 79 29.93 -17.69 19.01
C ASN A 79 28.39 -17.78 19.05
N LEU A 80 27.71 -16.85 18.37
CA LEU A 80 26.25 -16.84 18.30
C LEU A 80 25.71 -18.16 17.74
N THR A 81 24.59 -18.65 18.28
CA THR A 81 24.07 -20.00 18.00
C THR A 81 23.35 -20.13 16.66
N GLY A 82 23.04 -19.02 15.98
CA GLY A 82 22.17 -19.04 14.79
C GLY A 82 20.68 -19.01 15.11
N SER A 83 20.31 -18.80 16.37
CA SER A 83 18.94 -18.67 16.85
C SER A 83 18.88 -17.59 17.93
N ARG A 84 17.68 -17.07 18.22
CA ARG A 84 17.49 -16.08 19.28
C ARG A 84 17.90 -16.66 20.64
N GLN A 85 18.87 -16.03 21.28
CA GLN A 85 19.40 -16.43 22.58
C GLN A 85 19.52 -15.22 23.50
N LEU A 86 19.41 -15.47 24.80
CA LEU A 86 19.55 -14.47 25.85
C LEU A 86 21.04 -14.26 26.16
N ILE A 87 21.52 -13.03 25.97
CA ILE A 87 22.85 -12.59 26.38
C ILE A 87 22.70 -11.86 27.70
N ASN A 88 23.52 -12.22 28.69
CA ASN A 88 23.55 -11.59 29.99
C ASN A 88 24.97 -11.10 30.26
N LEU A 89 25.23 -9.82 30.00
CA LEU A 89 26.53 -9.18 30.21
C LEU A 89 26.58 -8.60 31.63
N PRO A 90 27.43 -9.11 32.53
CA PRO A 90 27.67 -8.45 33.82
C PRO A 90 28.16 -7.02 33.58
N LEU A 91 27.78 -6.07 34.45
CA LEU A 91 28.27 -4.70 34.34
C LEU A 91 29.80 -4.66 34.50
N ILE A 92 30.34 -5.48 35.42
CA ILE A 92 31.80 -5.64 35.60
C ILE A 92 32.37 -6.49 34.45
N GLY A 93 33.46 -6.04 33.84
CA GLY A 93 34.15 -6.76 32.75
C GLY A 93 34.20 -5.98 31.42
N PHE A 94 33.67 -4.76 31.40
CA PHE A 94 33.90 -3.78 30.33
C PHE A 94 35.28 -3.14 30.45
N ASP A 95 35.91 -2.87 29.31
CA ASP A 95 37.22 -2.23 29.25
C ASP A 95 37.23 -0.86 29.96
N SER A 96 38.34 -0.55 30.63
CA SER A 96 38.56 0.72 31.37
C SER A 96 37.65 1.00 32.57
N ASN A 97 36.78 0.05 32.98
CA ASN A 97 35.91 0.14 34.16
C ASN A 97 35.06 1.44 34.20
N PRO A 98 34.09 1.58 33.27
CA PRO A 98 33.29 2.81 33.08
C PRO A 98 32.40 3.15 34.29
N ASN A 99 31.84 4.37 34.29
CA ASN A 99 30.95 4.81 35.36
C ASN A 99 29.56 4.16 35.24
N TYR A 100 29.41 2.98 35.85
CA TYR A 100 28.15 2.23 35.89
C TYR A 100 26.99 2.95 36.58
N ASP A 101 27.25 4.01 37.35
CA ASP A 101 26.23 4.89 37.90
C ASP A 101 25.94 6.13 37.05
N ALA A 102 26.35 6.10 35.77
CA ALA A 102 26.05 7.13 34.79
C ALA A 102 25.86 6.57 33.36
N ILE A 103 25.15 5.46 33.19
CA ILE A 103 24.92 4.84 31.87
C ILE A 103 23.89 5.66 31.07
N VAL A 104 24.23 6.02 29.82
CA VAL A 104 23.40 6.88 28.96
C VAL A 104 23.06 6.27 27.59
N GLY A 105 23.76 5.21 27.19
CA GLY A 105 23.48 4.52 25.93
C GLY A 105 24.20 3.19 25.77
N LEU A 106 23.71 2.40 24.82
CA LEU A 106 24.21 1.07 24.45
C LEU A 106 24.33 0.99 22.93
N VAL A 107 25.44 0.42 22.41
CA VAL A 107 25.64 0.27 20.96
C VAL A 107 26.06 -1.16 20.62
N TRP A 108 25.55 -1.67 19.51
CA TRP A 108 25.92 -2.96 18.93
C TRP A 108 26.48 -2.73 17.54
N SER A 109 27.72 -3.13 17.30
CA SER A 109 28.46 -2.82 16.06
C SER A 109 29.37 -3.97 15.64
N THR A 110 30.11 -3.78 14.53
CA THR A 110 31.16 -4.73 14.09
C THR A 110 30.62 -6.16 13.88
N PHE A 111 29.42 -6.27 13.31
CA PHE A 111 28.77 -7.56 13.03
C PHE A 111 29.59 -8.41 12.06
N SER A 112 30.16 -9.52 12.52
CA SER A 112 31.12 -10.31 11.74
C SER A 112 30.53 -11.11 10.57
N LYS A 113 29.20 -11.06 10.38
CA LYS A 113 28.50 -11.63 9.22
C LYS A 113 27.44 -10.65 8.71
N THR A 114 27.56 -10.27 7.44
CA THR A 114 26.84 -9.16 6.80
C THR A 114 25.99 -9.65 5.62
N GLY A 115 24.97 -8.89 5.20
CA GLY A 115 24.04 -9.32 4.15
C GLY A 115 23.09 -10.46 4.56
N VAL A 116 23.11 -10.81 5.84
CA VAL A 116 22.26 -11.81 6.50
C VAL A 116 21.61 -11.18 7.73
N GLN A 117 20.46 -11.70 8.14
CA GLN A 117 19.64 -11.08 9.18
C GLN A 117 20.21 -11.30 10.59
N TRP A 118 20.09 -10.27 11.39
CA TRP A 118 20.31 -10.20 12.83
C TRP A 118 19.03 -9.68 13.51
N SER A 119 18.87 -9.90 14.81
CA SER A 119 17.96 -9.11 15.64
C SER A 119 18.49 -8.93 17.05
N ILE A 120 18.15 -7.81 17.69
CA ILE A 120 18.47 -7.48 19.08
C ILE A 120 17.17 -7.02 19.74
N GLY A 121 16.91 -7.40 20.99
CA GLY A 121 15.67 -7.02 21.67
C GLY A 121 15.61 -7.43 23.13
N ASP A 122 14.51 -7.10 23.81
CA ASP A 122 14.29 -7.33 25.25
C ASP A 122 15.46 -6.81 26.11
N ILE A 123 15.95 -5.61 25.78
CA ILE A 123 17.09 -4.96 26.42
C ILE A 123 16.67 -4.43 27.79
N THR A 124 17.32 -4.93 28.85
CA THR A 124 16.96 -4.66 30.23
C THR A 124 18.19 -4.56 31.14
N LEU A 125 18.17 -3.62 32.08
CA LEU A 125 19.05 -3.67 33.26
C LEU A 125 18.41 -4.61 34.28
N VAL A 126 19.12 -5.68 34.64
CA VAL A 126 18.57 -6.73 35.51
C VAL A 126 19.11 -6.62 36.93
N CYS A 127 18.17 -6.69 37.90
CA CYS A 127 18.51 -6.70 39.32
C CYS A 127 19.32 -7.95 39.64
N GLY A 128 20.44 -7.77 40.34
CA GLY A 128 21.31 -8.86 40.71
C GLY A 128 22.43 -8.37 41.61
N PRO A 129 23.02 -9.24 42.45
CA PRO A 129 24.18 -8.86 43.22
C PRO A 129 25.29 -8.42 42.25
N VAL A 130 25.82 -7.22 42.46
CA VAL A 130 27.12 -6.78 41.90
C VAL A 130 28.22 -7.50 42.68
N THR A 131 28.16 -8.82 42.70
CA THR A 131 29.29 -9.64 43.12
C THR A 131 30.34 -9.57 42.03
N VAL A 132 31.56 -9.27 42.45
CA VAL A 132 32.79 -9.54 41.70
C VAL A 132 33.26 -10.94 42.12
N PRO A 133 33.10 -12.02 41.33
CA PRO A 133 33.94 -13.21 41.53
C PRO A 133 34.44 -13.91 40.25
N SER A 134 35.47 -14.74 40.45
CA SER A 134 36.27 -15.49 39.46
C SER A 134 35.54 -16.67 38.76
N PRO A 135 36.12 -17.31 37.70
CA PRO A 135 35.37 -18.02 36.63
C PRO A 135 35.16 -19.56 36.75
N THR A 136 34.45 -20.18 35.77
CA THR A 136 34.18 -21.63 35.42
C THR A 136 32.84 -22.26 35.92
N SER A 137 32.16 -23.27 35.29
CA SER A 137 32.31 -24.07 34.03
C SER A 137 31.01 -24.81 33.54
N THR A 138 31.11 -25.57 32.44
CA THR A 138 30.20 -26.42 31.58
C THR A 138 29.33 -27.56 32.20
N THR A 139 28.33 -28.12 31.44
CA THR A 139 28.11 -29.57 31.09
C THR A 139 26.83 -29.83 30.22
N VAL A 140 26.72 -30.99 29.52
CA VAL A 140 25.72 -31.44 28.49
C VAL A 140 25.02 -32.77 28.88
N LEU A 141 23.84 -33.16 28.33
CA LEU A 141 23.38 -34.59 28.20
C LEU A 141 22.16 -34.82 27.23
N THR A 142 21.85 -36.10 26.92
CA THR A 142 21.04 -36.59 25.75
C THR A 142 20.14 -37.84 26.02
N THR A 143 19.36 -38.32 25.02
CA THR A 143 18.62 -39.65 24.86
C THR A 143 17.16 -39.75 25.37
N ALA A 144 16.24 -40.64 24.91
CA ALA A 144 15.98 -41.39 23.64
C ALA A 144 14.55 -42.06 23.66
N SER A 145 14.05 -42.60 22.52
CA SER A 145 12.68 -43.19 22.32
C SER A 145 12.47 -44.64 22.80
N PRO A 146 11.24 -45.20 22.66
CA PRO A 146 11.09 -46.51 21.99
C PRO A 146 9.94 -46.65 20.95
N THR A 147 9.85 -47.85 20.36
CA THR A 147 9.30 -48.24 19.03
C THR A 147 7.92 -48.92 19.01
N THR A 148 7.29 -49.06 17.83
CA THR A 148 6.87 -50.38 17.25
C THR A 148 6.44 -50.32 15.76
N ARG A 149 6.40 -51.47 15.07
CA ARG A 149 6.20 -51.64 13.60
C ARG A 149 5.39 -52.94 13.32
N PRO A 150 4.67 -53.03 12.18
CA PRO A 150 4.74 -54.27 11.38
C PRO A 150 4.95 -54.06 9.85
N THR A 151 5.09 -55.15 9.11
CA THR A 151 5.78 -55.26 7.80
C THR A 151 4.91 -55.33 6.53
N ASN A 152 5.56 -55.03 5.40
CA ASN A 152 5.09 -54.98 4.01
C ASN A 152 4.22 -56.16 3.51
N THR A 153 3.30 -55.85 2.60
CA THR A 153 3.03 -56.63 1.37
C THR A 153 2.84 -55.70 0.16
N ARG A 154 3.24 -56.17 -1.02
CA ARG A 154 3.17 -55.43 -2.30
C ARG A 154 2.07 -56.06 -3.17
N SER A 155 1.14 -55.27 -3.68
CA SER A 155 0.22 -55.71 -4.74
C SER A 155 -0.08 -54.55 -5.70
N THR A 156 -0.42 -54.89 -6.94
CA THR A 156 -0.58 -53.97 -8.08
C THR A 156 -1.88 -54.23 -8.84
N ILE A 157 -2.32 -53.25 -9.66
CA ILE A 157 -3.44 -53.31 -10.63
C ILE A 157 -4.83 -53.00 -10.00
N PRO A 158 -5.79 -52.32 -10.68
CA PRO A 158 -5.78 -51.63 -12.00
C PRO A 158 -6.06 -50.10 -11.93
N PRO A 159 -5.91 -49.34 -13.04
CA PRO A 159 -6.47 -48.00 -13.16
C PRO A 159 -8.00 -48.05 -13.33
N THR A 160 -8.73 -47.16 -12.64
CA THR A 160 -10.17 -46.93 -12.88
C THR A 160 -10.37 -45.67 -13.74
N SER A 161 -11.53 -45.62 -14.42
CA SER A 161 -11.70 -44.94 -15.70
C SER A 161 -11.59 -43.41 -15.69
N THR A 162 -10.99 -42.90 -16.76
CA THR A 162 -10.96 -41.49 -17.15
C THR A 162 -12.37 -40.90 -17.37
N ALA A 163 -12.75 -39.88 -16.61
CA ALA A 163 -13.66 -38.85 -17.11
C ALA A 163 -12.86 -37.91 -18.02
N ASN A 164 -13.43 -37.50 -19.16
CA ASN A 164 -12.70 -36.81 -20.23
C ASN A 164 -12.79 -35.27 -20.05
N PRO A 165 -11.71 -34.55 -19.68
CA PRO A 165 -11.77 -33.11 -19.37
C PRO A 165 -11.54 -32.28 -20.65
N SER A 166 -12.58 -32.14 -21.48
CA SER A 166 -12.46 -31.53 -22.82
C SER A 166 -13.51 -30.47 -23.17
N VAL A 167 -14.11 -29.79 -22.18
CA VAL A 167 -15.32 -28.95 -22.41
C VAL A 167 -15.16 -27.46 -22.04
N CYS A 168 -14.12 -27.04 -21.30
CA CYS A 168 -13.91 -25.62 -21.01
C CYS A 168 -13.06 -24.91 -22.09
N SER A 169 -13.46 -23.68 -22.42
CA SER A 169 -12.85 -22.84 -23.47
C SER A 169 -11.70 -21.95 -22.98
N SER A 170 -11.62 -21.70 -21.68
CA SER A 170 -10.62 -20.83 -21.03
C SER A 170 -10.50 -21.15 -19.55
N ASN A 171 -9.31 -20.93 -18.99
CA ASN A 171 -9.04 -21.11 -17.57
C ASN A 171 -9.93 -20.18 -16.73
N LEU A 172 -10.41 -20.67 -15.59
CA LEU A 172 -11.15 -19.86 -14.63
C LEU A 172 -10.19 -19.38 -13.53
N LEU A 173 -10.02 -18.07 -13.45
CA LEU A 173 -9.23 -17.43 -12.40
C LEU A 173 -9.84 -17.74 -11.02
N ILE A 174 -8.99 -18.15 -10.09
CA ILE A 174 -9.30 -18.28 -8.67
C ILE A 174 -8.88 -16.99 -7.97
N ASP A 175 -7.60 -16.64 -8.09
CA ASP A 175 -7.01 -15.41 -7.54
C ASP A 175 -5.89 -14.91 -8.46
N ASP A 176 -5.77 -13.60 -8.67
CA ASP A 176 -4.71 -12.94 -9.45
C ASP A 176 -3.75 -12.09 -8.60
N TRP A 177 -4.00 -11.97 -7.29
CA TRP A 177 -3.26 -11.10 -6.38
C TRP A 177 -3.13 -9.65 -6.89
N ALA A 178 -4.18 -9.08 -7.50
CA ALA A 178 -4.14 -7.73 -8.07
C ALA A 178 -3.94 -6.60 -7.04
N SER A 179 -4.38 -6.79 -5.79
CA SER A 179 -4.37 -5.74 -4.77
C SER A 179 -4.15 -6.29 -3.36
N GLN A 180 -3.31 -5.62 -2.58
CA GLN A 180 -3.16 -5.85 -1.14
C GLN A 180 -4.50 -5.61 -0.42
N SER A 181 -5.23 -4.56 -0.79
CA SER A 181 -6.55 -4.22 -0.24
C SER A 181 -7.55 -5.35 -0.46
N ARG A 182 -7.59 -5.92 -1.67
CA ARG A 182 -8.54 -7.01 -1.96
C ARG A 182 -8.31 -8.22 -1.03
N LEU A 183 -7.06 -8.49 -0.68
CA LEU A 183 -6.70 -9.62 0.18
C LEU A 183 -6.79 -9.34 1.69
N THR A 184 -6.31 -8.19 2.16
CA THR A 184 -6.22 -7.89 3.62
C THR A 184 -7.32 -7.01 4.17
N PHE A 185 -8.07 -6.33 3.30
CA PHE A 185 -9.12 -5.40 3.70
C PHE A 185 -10.51 -5.87 3.25
N LEU A 186 -10.66 -6.30 2.00
CA LEU A 186 -11.90 -6.90 1.51
C LEU A 186 -11.96 -8.41 1.80
N GLY A 187 -10.81 -9.11 1.83
CA GLY A 187 -10.72 -10.54 2.14
C GLY A 187 -11.14 -11.49 1.02
N TYR A 188 -11.22 -11.04 -0.24
CA TYR A 188 -11.76 -11.81 -1.37
C TYR A 188 -10.73 -12.10 -2.47
N ASN A 189 -10.92 -13.22 -3.16
CA ASN A 189 -10.24 -13.55 -4.41
C ASN A 189 -11.03 -13.08 -5.66
N ALA A 190 -10.53 -13.45 -6.84
CA ALA A 190 -11.16 -13.09 -8.12
C ALA A 190 -12.47 -13.85 -8.43
N LEU A 191 -12.82 -14.88 -7.65
CA LEU A 191 -14.15 -15.51 -7.65
C LEU A 191 -15.14 -14.80 -6.70
N GLY A 192 -14.73 -13.71 -6.06
CA GLY A 192 -15.51 -13.05 -5.01
C GLY A 192 -15.74 -13.95 -3.79
N GLN A 193 -14.80 -14.88 -3.51
CA GLN A 193 -14.87 -15.78 -2.36
C GLN A 193 -13.72 -15.53 -1.37
N PRO A 194 -13.92 -15.80 -0.07
CA PRO A 194 -12.92 -15.53 0.95
C PRO A 194 -11.54 -16.16 0.67
N SER A 195 -10.48 -15.37 0.81
CA SER A 195 -9.08 -15.84 0.77
C SER A 195 -8.27 -15.10 1.81
N SER A 196 -7.61 -15.84 2.70
CA SER A 196 -6.97 -15.29 3.91
C SER A 196 -6.14 -16.36 4.62
N ASP A 197 -5.50 -15.97 5.72
CA ASP A 197 -5.18 -16.82 6.86
C ASP A 197 -6.03 -16.43 8.09
N ASP A 198 -5.77 -17.03 9.26
CA ASP A 198 -6.41 -16.78 10.56
C ASP A 198 -5.57 -15.92 11.51
N GLY A 199 -4.58 -15.20 10.97
CA GLY A 199 -3.52 -14.55 11.74
C GLY A 199 -2.35 -15.48 12.06
N SER A 200 -2.36 -16.75 11.59
CA SER A 200 -1.21 -17.65 11.71
C SER A 200 -0.06 -17.29 10.77
N MET A 201 -0.26 -16.47 9.74
CA MET A 201 0.83 -15.89 8.95
C MET A 201 1.53 -14.75 9.71
N SER A 202 2.83 -14.59 9.46
CA SER A 202 3.64 -13.48 10.00
C SER A 202 3.52 -12.24 9.12
N SER A 203 3.36 -12.44 7.81
CA SER A 203 2.99 -11.41 6.84
C SER A 203 2.35 -12.04 5.61
N VAL A 204 1.39 -11.35 5.00
CA VAL A 204 0.81 -11.66 3.70
C VAL A 204 0.91 -10.39 2.84
N VAL A 205 1.80 -10.40 1.85
CA VAL A 205 2.17 -9.19 1.09
C VAL A 205 1.94 -9.40 -0.40
N VAL A 206 1.12 -8.53 -1.01
CA VAL A 206 0.78 -8.55 -2.43
C VAL A 206 1.62 -7.53 -3.20
N SER A 207 2.22 -7.96 -4.31
CA SER A 207 2.98 -7.08 -5.21
C SER A 207 3.06 -7.69 -6.62
N GLY A 208 2.67 -6.94 -7.65
CA GLY A 208 2.82 -7.34 -9.06
C GLY A 208 2.14 -8.67 -9.42
N ASN A 209 0.87 -8.84 -9.02
CA ASN A 209 0.10 -10.08 -9.19
C ASN A 209 0.79 -11.29 -8.55
N ARG A 210 1.47 -11.09 -7.42
CA ARG A 210 2.04 -12.13 -6.58
C ARG A 210 1.66 -11.88 -5.12
N VAL A 211 1.46 -12.95 -4.35
CA VAL A 211 1.39 -12.89 -2.89
C VAL A 211 2.58 -13.61 -2.27
N LEU A 212 3.32 -12.91 -1.41
CA LEU A 212 4.31 -13.48 -0.50
C LEU A 212 3.60 -13.90 0.79
N LEU A 213 3.61 -15.20 1.06
CA LEU A 213 3.14 -15.81 2.30
C LEU A 213 4.36 -16.11 3.19
N SER A 214 4.43 -15.45 4.34
CA SER A 214 5.48 -15.68 5.35
C SER A 214 4.88 -16.40 6.56
N PRO A 215 5.05 -17.73 6.72
CA PRO A 215 4.52 -18.46 7.87
C PRO A 215 5.21 -18.05 9.18
N ARG A 216 4.46 -18.00 10.29
CA ARG A 216 5.05 -17.93 11.64
C ARG A 216 5.73 -19.24 12.03
N ASN A 217 5.14 -20.36 11.62
CA ASN A 217 5.61 -21.73 11.88
C ASN A 217 4.87 -22.73 10.97
N SER A 218 5.07 -24.03 11.16
CA SER A 218 4.45 -25.07 10.33
C SER A 218 2.92 -25.20 10.48
N ALA A 219 2.31 -24.66 11.54
CA ALA A 219 0.85 -24.61 11.68
C ALA A 219 0.22 -23.45 10.89
N SER A 220 1.04 -22.51 10.39
CA SER A 220 0.56 -21.44 9.52
C SER A 220 -0.09 -21.99 8.26
N TYR A 221 -1.19 -21.38 7.85
CA TYR A 221 -1.88 -21.71 6.61
C TYR A 221 -2.31 -20.47 5.86
N PHE A 222 -2.75 -20.67 4.62
CA PHE A 222 -3.44 -19.68 3.81
C PHE A 222 -4.43 -20.41 2.90
N TYR A 223 -5.59 -19.84 2.62
CA TYR A 223 -6.63 -20.49 1.81
C TYR A 223 -7.21 -19.57 0.76
N SER A 224 -7.86 -20.19 -0.23
CA SER A 224 -8.70 -19.52 -1.21
C SER A 224 -9.95 -20.33 -1.50
N GLN A 225 -11.12 -19.77 -1.19
CA GLN A 225 -12.42 -20.40 -1.40
C GLN A 225 -12.90 -20.35 -2.85
N PHE A 226 -13.81 -21.26 -3.18
CA PHE A 226 -14.49 -21.38 -4.48
C PHE A 226 -16.02 -21.28 -4.33
N GLY A 227 -16.57 -21.42 -3.12
CA GLY A 227 -17.99 -21.21 -2.83
C GLY A 227 -18.92 -22.37 -3.23
N CYS A 228 -18.44 -23.63 -3.13
CA CYS A 228 -19.10 -24.83 -3.64
C CYS A 228 -19.27 -24.84 -5.17
N LEU A 229 -18.15 -24.81 -5.87
CA LEU A 229 -18.08 -24.68 -7.32
C LEU A 229 -18.03 -26.03 -8.04
N ASN A 230 -18.83 -26.17 -9.10
CA ASN A 230 -18.72 -27.28 -10.03
C ASN A 230 -17.63 -27.00 -11.08
N VAL A 231 -16.53 -27.74 -10.98
CA VAL A 231 -15.33 -27.61 -11.81
C VAL A 231 -15.06 -28.84 -12.67
N ASN A 232 -16.04 -29.73 -12.85
CA ASN A 232 -15.91 -30.96 -13.63
C ASN A 232 -15.43 -30.78 -15.09
N LYS A 233 -15.54 -29.56 -15.63
CA LYS A 233 -15.05 -29.16 -16.96
C LYS A 233 -13.54 -28.81 -17.01
N TYR A 234 -12.89 -28.63 -15.87
CA TYR A 234 -11.47 -28.28 -15.74
C TYR A 234 -10.60 -29.49 -15.39
N GLY A 235 -9.33 -29.48 -15.82
CA GLY A 235 -8.40 -30.58 -15.55
C GLY A 235 -7.87 -30.59 -14.11
N GLY A 236 -7.76 -29.42 -13.49
CA GLY A 236 -7.15 -29.24 -12.17
C GLY A 236 -6.84 -27.77 -11.89
N ILE A 237 -5.90 -27.52 -10.97
CA ILE A 237 -5.46 -26.17 -10.58
C ILE A 237 -4.01 -25.93 -11.02
N SER A 238 -3.73 -24.73 -11.52
CA SER A 238 -2.42 -24.23 -11.90
C SER A 238 -2.12 -22.89 -11.23
N LEU A 239 -0.85 -22.66 -10.89
CA LEU A 239 -0.36 -21.42 -10.32
C LEU A 239 1.16 -21.26 -10.53
N ARG A 240 1.65 -20.03 -10.57
CA ARG A 240 3.10 -19.80 -10.46
C ARG A 240 3.57 -19.88 -9.02
N ILE A 241 4.77 -20.40 -8.79
CA ILE A 241 5.40 -20.43 -7.47
C ILE A 241 6.87 -20.03 -7.60
N ARG A 242 7.32 -19.11 -6.73
CA ARG A 242 8.74 -18.87 -6.45
C ARG A 242 9.01 -19.21 -4.98
N ALA A 243 9.87 -20.18 -4.74
CA ALA A 243 10.24 -20.63 -3.40
C ALA A 243 11.73 -21.01 -3.35
N ALA A 244 12.33 -20.95 -2.17
CA ALA A 244 13.74 -21.29 -1.98
C ALA A 244 13.99 -22.80 -2.19
N ARG A 245 15.26 -23.18 -2.42
CA ARG A 245 15.62 -24.60 -2.47
C ARG A 245 15.35 -25.27 -1.13
N GLY A 246 14.62 -26.38 -1.16
CA GLY A 246 14.21 -27.11 0.04
C GLY A 246 12.92 -26.62 0.68
N THR A 247 12.23 -25.61 0.12
CA THR A 247 10.88 -25.26 0.56
C THR A 247 9.93 -26.44 0.36
N SER A 248 9.05 -26.67 1.33
CA SER A 248 8.02 -27.70 1.34
C SER A 248 6.77 -27.16 2.01
N PHE A 249 5.61 -27.55 1.48
CA PHE A 249 4.29 -27.30 2.04
C PHE A 249 3.30 -28.36 1.54
N ALA A 250 2.09 -28.34 2.07
CA ALA A 250 0.98 -29.18 1.64
C ALA A 250 -0.09 -28.34 0.94
N LEU A 251 -0.68 -28.90 -0.11
CA LEU A 251 -1.87 -28.39 -0.75
C LEU A 251 -3.04 -29.31 -0.39
N THR A 252 -4.10 -28.72 0.16
CA THR A 252 -5.34 -29.42 0.50
C THR A 252 -6.44 -28.96 -0.44
N VAL A 253 -7.20 -29.90 -0.99
CA VAL A 253 -8.44 -29.61 -1.71
C VAL A 253 -9.60 -30.03 -0.82
N SER A 254 -10.59 -29.15 -0.65
CA SER A 254 -11.83 -29.45 0.07
C SER A 254 -13.05 -29.46 -0.85
N TRP A 255 -14.10 -30.17 -0.44
CA TRP A 255 -15.40 -30.21 -1.11
C TRP A 255 -16.52 -30.56 -0.14
N TYR A 256 -17.73 -30.10 -0.45
CA TYR A 256 -18.92 -30.46 0.34
C TYR A 256 -19.49 -31.82 -0.09
N THR A 257 -20.10 -32.55 0.84
CA THR A 257 -21.07 -33.61 0.50
C THR A 257 -22.30 -33.01 -0.22
N THR A 258 -22.80 -31.89 0.31
CA THR A 258 -23.93 -31.09 -0.20
C THR A 258 -23.63 -29.60 -0.04
N CYS A 259 -23.70 -28.82 -1.12
CA CYS A 259 -23.49 -27.37 -1.05
C CYS A 259 -24.44 -26.68 -0.05
N GLY A 260 -23.93 -25.69 0.67
CA GLY A 260 -24.71 -24.92 1.66
C GLY A 260 -24.89 -25.61 3.02
N SER A 261 -24.34 -26.82 3.23
CA SER A 261 -24.27 -27.41 4.57
C SER A 261 -23.04 -26.93 5.33
N ALA A 262 -23.23 -26.45 6.56
CA ALA A 262 -22.13 -26.15 7.50
C ALA A 262 -21.43 -27.42 8.03
N THR A 263 -21.85 -28.62 7.61
CA THR A 263 -21.29 -29.90 8.03
C THR A 263 -21.02 -30.80 6.83
N GLY A 264 -20.02 -31.68 6.92
CA GLY A 264 -19.72 -32.63 5.83
C GLY A 264 -18.77 -32.09 4.75
N VAL A 265 -17.93 -31.09 5.07
CA VAL A 265 -16.74 -30.79 4.27
C VAL A 265 -15.78 -31.97 4.36
N LYS A 266 -15.32 -32.46 3.20
CA LYS A 266 -14.25 -33.45 3.07
C LYS A 266 -12.99 -32.75 2.57
N THR A 267 -11.83 -33.25 2.98
CA THR A 267 -10.53 -32.71 2.59
C THR A 267 -9.59 -33.84 2.20
N VAL A 268 -8.63 -33.53 1.32
CA VAL A 268 -7.52 -34.41 0.98
C VAL A 268 -6.27 -33.56 0.71
N SER A 269 -5.14 -33.95 1.28
CA SER A 269 -3.90 -33.18 1.24
C SER A 269 -2.79 -33.95 0.55
N LEU A 270 -2.01 -33.27 -0.30
CA LEU A 270 -0.76 -33.75 -0.85
C LEU A 270 0.35 -32.74 -0.58
N THR A 271 1.51 -33.24 -0.14
CA THR A 271 2.72 -32.43 -0.04
C THR A 271 3.25 -32.06 -1.44
N THR A 272 3.97 -30.95 -1.54
CA THR A 272 4.75 -30.59 -2.73
C THR A 272 5.65 -31.73 -3.19
N ALA A 273 6.22 -32.52 -2.26
CA ALA A 273 7.00 -33.71 -2.57
C ALA A 273 6.16 -34.83 -3.23
N GLN A 274 4.94 -35.10 -2.76
CA GLN A 274 4.03 -36.07 -3.40
C GLN A 274 3.53 -35.62 -4.77
N LEU A 275 3.48 -34.30 -5.01
CA LEU A 275 3.21 -33.71 -6.32
C LEU A 275 4.45 -33.67 -7.24
N ASN A 276 5.61 -34.14 -6.76
CA ASN A 276 6.92 -34.04 -7.43
C ASN A 276 7.38 -32.60 -7.74
N TRP A 277 6.93 -31.63 -6.93
CA TRP A 277 7.32 -30.23 -7.06
C TRP A 277 8.65 -29.98 -6.32
N VAL A 278 9.63 -29.46 -7.06
CA VAL A 278 10.93 -29.05 -6.53
C VAL A 278 11.14 -27.57 -6.84
N PHE A 279 11.70 -26.85 -5.87
CA PHE A 279 11.97 -25.41 -5.95
C PHE A 279 13.47 -25.13 -5.87
N ASP A 280 13.91 -24.03 -6.49
CA ASP A 280 15.33 -23.65 -6.57
C ASP A 280 15.57 -22.13 -6.50
N GLY A 281 14.57 -21.35 -6.12
CA GLY A 281 14.58 -19.88 -6.12
C GLY A 281 14.00 -19.26 -7.39
N THR A 282 13.84 -20.01 -8.48
CA THR A 282 13.22 -19.49 -9.72
C THR A 282 11.69 -19.61 -9.69
N GLU A 283 11.00 -18.69 -10.36
CA GLU A 283 9.54 -18.75 -10.51
C GLU A 283 9.17 -19.67 -11.68
N ARG A 284 8.29 -20.65 -11.42
CA ARG A 284 7.82 -21.60 -12.43
C ARG A 284 6.32 -21.81 -12.34
N LEU A 285 5.71 -22.27 -13.44
CA LEU A 285 4.34 -22.76 -13.44
C LEU A 285 4.31 -24.16 -12.82
N TYR A 286 3.53 -24.31 -11.76
CA TYR A 286 3.19 -25.58 -11.13
C TYR A 286 1.70 -25.85 -11.30
N TRP A 287 1.33 -27.12 -11.33
CA TRP A 287 -0.07 -27.53 -11.49
C TRP A 287 -0.27 -28.96 -11.03
N PHE A 288 -1.51 -29.30 -10.73
CA PHE A 288 -1.95 -30.66 -10.43
C PHE A 288 -3.30 -30.92 -11.08
N PRO A 289 -3.53 -32.08 -11.72
CA PRO A 289 -4.87 -32.46 -12.17
C PRO A 289 -5.67 -32.98 -10.96
N PHE A 290 -7.00 -32.86 -10.96
CA PHE A 290 -7.79 -33.38 -9.82
C PHE A 290 -7.62 -34.89 -9.59
N SER A 291 -7.26 -35.64 -10.63
CA SER A 291 -7.02 -37.09 -10.59
C SER A 291 -5.83 -37.54 -9.73
N VAL A 292 -4.91 -36.66 -9.30
CA VAL A 292 -3.89 -37.06 -8.31
C VAL A 292 -4.44 -37.16 -6.88
N TYR A 293 -5.62 -36.58 -6.63
CA TYR A 293 -6.27 -36.62 -5.32
C TYR A 293 -7.40 -37.65 -5.31
N THR A 294 -7.27 -38.67 -4.46
CA THR A 294 -8.26 -39.74 -4.34
C THR A 294 -9.56 -39.24 -3.71
N GLY A 295 -10.69 -39.45 -4.41
CA GLY A 295 -12.04 -39.27 -3.85
C GLY A 295 -12.63 -37.86 -3.89
N VAL A 296 -11.96 -36.90 -4.53
CA VAL A 296 -12.44 -35.52 -4.70
C VAL A 296 -13.72 -35.47 -5.55
N ASP A 297 -14.79 -34.86 -5.04
CA ASP A 297 -15.99 -34.53 -5.83
C ASP A 297 -15.81 -33.16 -6.50
N THR A 298 -15.38 -33.16 -7.76
CA THR A 298 -15.19 -31.95 -8.56
C THR A 298 -16.49 -31.19 -8.85
N THR A 299 -17.67 -31.71 -8.47
CA THR A 299 -18.94 -30.99 -8.66
C THR A 299 -19.26 -30.00 -7.54
N LYS A 300 -18.51 -30.02 -6.42
CA LYS A 300 -18.81 -29.28 -5.18
C LYS A 300 -17.54 -28.78 -4.46
N LEU A 301 -16.51 -28.37 -5.21
CA LEU A 301 -15.25 -27.93 -4.58
C LEU A 301 -15.46 -26.69 -3.73
N ASP A 302 -14.85 -26.69 -2.56
CA ASP A 302 -15.04 -25.68 -1.52
C ASP A 302 -13.87 -24.69 -1.45
N MET A 303 -12.63 -25.17 -1.25
CA MET A 303 -11.43 -24.33 -1.26
C MET A 303 -10.15 -25.10 -1.65
N ILE A 304 -9.10 -24.34 -1.95
CA ILE A 304 -7.70 -24.77 -1.87
C ILE A 304 -7.05 -24.18 -0.63
N PHE A 305 -6.31 -25.01 0.09
CA PHE A 305 -5.56 -24.67 1.30
C PHE A 305 -4.07 -24.88 1.04
N PHE A 306 -3.24 -23.99 1.56
CA PHE A 306 -1.79 -24.11 1.60
C PHE A 306 -1.38 -24.15 3.08
N SER A 307 -0.67 -25.18 3.52
CA SER A 307 -0.36 -25.41 4.95
C SER A 307 0.96 -26.16 5.13
N ASN A 308 1.39 -26.41 6.37
CA ASN A 308 2.62 -27.17 6.67
C ASN A 308 3.88 -26.56 6.02
N PHE A 309 3.94 -25.24 5.93
CA PHE A 309 5.08 -24.53 5.37
C PHE A 309 6.32 -24.69 6.24
N ASN A 310 7.47 -24.97 5.63
CA ASN A 310 8.78 -24.88 6.29
C ASN A 310 9.52 -23.55 6.02
N ALA A 311 9.02 -22.73 5.09
CA ALA A 311 9.61 -21.47 4.66
C ALA A 311 8.55 -20.61 3.94
N GLY A 312 8.84 -19.32 3.76
CA GLY A 312 7.99 -18.43 2.96
C GLY A 312 7.94 -18.82 1.49
N VAL A 313 6.81 -18.51 0.85
CA VAL A 313 6.53 -18.81 -0.57
C VAL A 313 5.92 -17.61 -1.26
N ILE A 314 6.24 -17.41 -2.53
CA ILE A 314 5.54 -16.46 -3.40
C ILE A 314 4.66 -17.24 -4.37
N LEU A 315 3.36 -16.95 -4.36
CA LEU A 315 2.37 -17.51 -5.29
C LEU A 315 2.02 -16.45 -6.35
N GLY A 316 1.86 -16.87 -7.60
CA GLY A 316 1.23 -16.08 -8.66
C GLY A 316 -0.21 -16.53 -8.95
N PRO A 317 -0.84 -16.01 -10.02
CA PRO A 317 -2.25 -16.21 -10.26
C PRO A 317 -2.63 -17.69 -10.25
N VAL A 318 -3.64 -18.02 -9.45
CA VAL A 318 -4.17 -19.37 -9.25
C VAL A 318 -5.38 -19.51 -10.15
N SER A 319 -5.50 -20.62 -10.88
CA SER A 319 -6.64 -20.86 -11.78
C SER A 319 -6.99 -22.32 -11.93
N PHE A 320 -8.27 -22.59 -12.22
CA PHE A 320 -8.68 -23.86 -12.79
C PHE A 320 -8.29 -23.91 -14.27
N PHE A 321 -7.45 -24.86 -14.67
CA PHE A 321 -6.95 -24.94 -16.05
C PHE A 321 -7.80 -25.82 -16.96
N CYS A 322 -7.81 -25.50 -18.26
CA CYS A 322 -8.48 -26.30 -19.28
C CYS A 322 -7.61 -27.39 -19.90
N GLY A 323 -8.25 -28.51 -20.25
CA GLY A 323 -7.59 -29.68 -20.83
C GLY A 323 -6.89 -30.55 -19.77
N THR A 324 -5.92 -31.36 -20.21
CA THR A 324 -5.22 -32.36 -19.39
C THR A 324 -3.85 -31.90 -18.87
N THR A 325 -3.37 -30.74 -19.29
CA THR A 325 -2.05 -30.19 -18.94
C THR A 325 -2.23 -28.79 -18.37
N GLY A 326 -1.55 -28.49 -17.25
CA GLY A 326 -1.64 -27.19 -16.61
C GLY A 326 -1.16 -26.06 -17.51
N THR A 327 -2.05 -25.10 -17.75
CA THR A 327 -1.77 -23.84 -18.45
C THR A 327 -1.81 -22.69 -17.46
N GLU A 328 -0.96 -21.68 -17.68
CA GLU A 328 -0.98 -20.44 -16.90
C GLU A 328 -2.23 -19.61 -17.23
N TYR A 329 -2.88 -19.04 -16.22
CA TYR A 329 -3.88 -18.00 -16.45
C TYR A 329 -3.18 -16.75 -16.97
N LYS A 330 -3.51 -16.37 -18.21
CA LYS A 330 -3.12 -15.09 -18.77
C LYS A 330 -4.15 -14.06 -18.32
N LEU A 331 -3.69 -13.02 -17.63
CA LEU A 331 -4.50 -11.83 -17.35
C LEU A 331 -5.16 -11.35 -18.66
N PRO A 332 -6.41 -10.85 -18.62
CA PRO A 332 -7.11 -10.42 -19.82
C PRO A 332 -6.26 -9.46 -20.64
N ALA A 333 -6.21 -9.67 -21.96
CA ALA A 333 -5.70 -8.65 -22.85
C ALA A 333 -6.56 -7.38 -22.68
N PRO A 334 -5.98 -6.17 -22.81
CA PRO A 334 -6.73 -4.93 -22.68
C PRO A 334 -8.02 -4.97 -23.50
N SER A 335 -9.11 -4.50 -22.90
CA SER A 335 -10.25 -4.01 -23.69
C SER A 335 -9.71 -3.04 -24.74
N PRO A 336 -10.16 -3.07 -26.01
CA PRO A 336 -9.70 -2.11 -27.01
C PRO A 336 -9.91 -0.71 -26.46
N ALA A 337 -8.79 -0.01 -26.21
CA ALA A 337 -8.78 1.24 -25.46
C ALA A 337 -9.85 2.18 -26.01
N ALA A 338 -10.75 2.63 -25.14
CA ALA A 338 -11.81 3.56 -25.53
C ALA A 338 -11.19 4.74 -26.28
N ALA A 339 -11.77 5.07 -27.44
CA ALA A 339 -11.17 6.02 -28.37
C ALA A 339 -10.83 7.33 -27.65
N ALA A 340 -9.54 7.66 -27.61
CA ALA A 340 -9.03 8.69 -26.72
C ALA A 340 -9.75 10.03 -26.95
N LEU A 341 -10.52 10.47 -25.96
CA LEU A 341 -11.21 11.76 -25.99
C LEU A 341 -10.14 12.87 -26.01
N THR A 342 -9.94 13.49 -27.16
CA THR A 342 -8.94 14.55 -27.35
C THR A 342 -9.58 15.91 -27.16
N ARG A 343 -8.93 16.79 -26.38
CA ARG A 343 -9.30 18.20 -26.29
C ARG A 343 -8.41 18.99 -27.25
N SER A 344 -9.03 19.71 -28.19
CA SER A 344 -8.30 20.58 -29.10
C SER A 344 -7.87 21.85 -28.37
N THR A 345 -6.56 22.00 -28.15
CA THR A 345 -5.93 23.22 -27.65
C THR A 345 -4.86 23.65 -28.63
N THR A 346 -5.14 24.70 -29.42
CA THR A 346 -4.12 25.33 -30.27
C THR A 346 -3.14 26.12 -29.39
N PRO A 347 -1.81 25.96 -29.55
CA PRO A 347 -0.84 26.85 -28.92
C PRO A 347 -1.03 28.28 -29.40
N ALA A 348 -1.16 29.23 -28.48
CA ALA A 348 -1.18 30.65 -28.79
C ALA A 348 0.25 31.19 -28.74
N SER A 349 0.73 31.79 -29.84
CA SER A 349 2.05 32.43 -29.87
C SER A 349 1.98 33.83 -29.26
N VAL A 350 2.82 34.07 -28.26
CA VAL A 350 2.95 35.33 -27.49
C VAL A 350 4.46 35.53 -27.23
N PRO A 351 5.04 36.75 -27.27
CA PRO A 351 6.47 36.91 -27.57
C PRO A 351 7.44 36.86 -26.38
N ASN A 352 8.62 36.28 -26.64
CA ASN A 352 9.90 36.42 -25.93
C ASN A 352 9.85 36.41 -24.40
N VAL A 353 9.51 35.25 -23.84
CA VAL A 353 9.77 34.89 -22.46
C VAL A 353 11.27 34.71 -22.23
N LYS A 354 11.89 35.61 -21.45
CA LYS A 354 13.21 35.33 -20.85
C LYS A 354 13.14 34.03 -20.04
N ASN A 355 14.04 33.08 -20.32
CA ASN A 355 14.15 31.79 -19.64
C ASN A 355 13.87 31.90 -18.13
N TYR A 356 12.81 31.26 -17.67
CA TYR A 356 12.40 31.26 -16.27
C TYR A 356 12.84 29.95 -15.65
N VAL A 357 14.07 29.94 -15.13
CA VAL A 357 14.65 28.78 -14.46
C VAL A 357 13.98 28.64 -13.10
N VAL A 358 13.26 27.54 -12.90
CA VAL A 358 12.64 27.19 -11.63
C VAL A 358 13.69 26.54 -10.74
N ASP A 359 14.41 25.56 -11.28
CA ASP A 359 15.31 24.71 -10.50
C ASP A 359 16.48 24.15 -11.32
N THR A 360 17.67 24.20 -10.75
CA THR A 360 18.90 23.55 -11.22
C THR A 360 19.48 22.57 -10.19
N PHE A 361 18.74 22.28 -9.11
CA PHE A 361 19.14 21.37 -8.03
C PHE A 361 20.50 21.74 -7.42
N SER A 362 20.79 23.04 -7.38
CA SER A 362 22.02 23.62 -6.83
C SER A 362 22.04 23.63 -5.29
N LYS A 363 20.88 23.40 -4.68
CA LYS A 363 20.66 23.21 -3.24
C LYS A 363 19.66 22.05 -3.06
N GLN A 364 19.47 21.61 -1.82
CA GLN A 364 18.64 20.45 -1.45
C GLN A 364 17.20 20.82 -1.02
N ASP A 365 17.02 21.99 -0.38
CA ASP A 365 15.75 22.37 0.27
C ASP A 365 15.09 23.60 -0.36
N THR A 366 15.75 24.26 -1.32
CA THR A 366 15.20 25.39 -2.08
C THR A 366 15.68 25.39 -3.53
N ASN A 367 14.80 25.74 -4.45
CA ASN A 367 15.11 25.87 -5.87
C ASN A 367 15.84 27.20 -6.22
N ASP A 368 16.02 27.48 -7.51
CA ASP A 368 16.74 28.68 -8.01
C ASP A 368 15.95 29.99 -7.82
N LEU A 369 14.63 29.91 -7.55
CA LEU A 369 13.80 31.05 -7.15
C LEU A 369 13.97 31.39 -5.65
N GLY A 370 14.63 30.52 -4.88
CA GLY A 370 14.72 30.60 -3.42
C GLY A 370 13.49 30.05 -2.70
N GLU A 371 12.63 29.34 -3.43
CA GLU A 371 11.36 28.80 -2.95
C GLU A 371 11.50 27.31 -2.60
N TRP A 372 10.62 26.78 -1.74
CA TRP A 372 10.74 25.39 -1.26
C TRP A 372 10.58 24.36 -2.39
N HIS A 373 11.39 23.31 -2.30
CA HIS A 373 11.19 22.08 -3.06
C HIS A 373 11.45 20.85 -2.17
N GLY A 374 10.82 19.71 -2.47
CA GLY A 374 10.92 18.54 -1.62
C GLY A 374 9.88 17.46 -1.87
N ALA A 375 10.06 16.31 -1.23
CA ALA A 375 9.07 15.24 -1.24
C ALA A 375 7.91 15.54 -0.29
N ASP A 376 6.74 14.98 -0.59
CA ASP A 376 5.69 14.77 0.39
C ASP A 376 6.04 13.53 1.23
N GLU A 377 6.28 13.75 2.53
CA GLU A 377 6.47 12.77 3.62
C GLU A 377 7.65 11.77 3.52
N ASP A 378 7.90 11.07 4.64
CA ASP A 378 8.96 10.08 4.82
C ASP A 378 8.67 8.78 4.03
N GLY A 379 9.01 8.77 2.75
CA GLY A 379 8.89 7.57 1.92
C GLY A 379 9.59 7.61 0.57
N MET A 380 9.81 8.81 0.00
CA MET A 380 10.49 8.94 -1.28
C MET A 380 12.01 8.92 -1.10
N ILE A 381 12.70 7.96 -1.73
CA ILE A 381 14.17 7.96 -1.75
C ILE A 381 14.64 9.02 -2.73
N ILE A 382 15.17 10.12 -2.20
CA ILE A 382 15.77 11.21 -2.98
C ILE A 382 17.25 11.35 -2.64
N THR A 383 18.09 11.50 -3.67
CA THR A 383 19.51 11.84 -3.52
C THR A 383 19.84 13.08 -4.34
N PHE A 384 20.39 14.10 -3.68
CA PHE A 384 20.91 15.31 -4.32
C PHE A 384 22.44 15.23 -4.47
N GLY A 385 22.97 15.79 -5.55
CA GLY A 385 24.41 15.92 -5.80
C GLY A 385 24.68 16.43 -7.20
N ASN A 386 25.88 16.95 -7.48
CA ASN A 386 26.31 17.33 -8.84
C ASN A 386 25.37 18.28 -9.65
N LYS A 387 24.48 19.04 -8.99
CA LYS A 387 23.39 19.80 -9.62
C LYS A 387 22.34 18.93 -10.33
N GLU A 388 22.03 17.79 -9.73
CA GLU A 388 20.93 16.92 -10.12
C GLU A 388 20.27 16.29 -8.87
N MET A 389 19.02 15.86 -9.04
CA MET A 389 18.23 15.17 -8.05
C MET A 389 17.77 13.84 -8.63
N THR A 390 18.07 12.72 -7.96
CA THR A 390 17.55 11.41 -8.33
C THR A 390 16.44 10.98 -7.38
N ILE A 391 15.27 10.69 -7.93
CA ILE A 391 14.12 10.08 -7.26
C ILE A 391 14.11 8.57 -7.54
N ARG A 392 13.84 7.77 -6.50
CA ARG A 392 13.43 6.36 -6.60
C ARG A 392 12.18 6.11 -5.77
N THR A 393 11.05 5.93 -6.43
CA THR A 393 9.82 5.40 -5.84
C THR A 393 8.94 4.79 -6.94
N ASN A 394 8.21 3.74 -6.60
CA ASN A 394 7.11 3.20 -7.40
C ASN A 394 5.77 3.27 -6.65
N ASP A 395 5.69 4.01 -5.54
CA ASP A 395 4.43 4.34 -4.90
C ASP A 395 3.84 5.58 -5.59
N SER A 396 2.65 5.42 -6.16
CA SER A 396 1.92 6.46 -6.89
C SER A 396 1.34 7.57 -6.00
N ASP A 397 1.36 7.36 -4.69
CA ASP A 397 0.91 8.31 -3.66
C ASP A 397 1.93 9.43 -3.46
N LEU A 398 3.22 9.05 -3.45
CA LEU A 398 4.33 9.96 -3.18
C LEU A 398 4.52 10.96 -4.33
N SER A 399 4.79 12.20 -3.96
CA SER A 399 5.01 13.32 -4.88
C SER A 399 6.27 14.09 -4.49
N TRP A 400 6.89 14.73 -5.46
CA TRP A 400 7.94 15.74 -5.26
C TRP A 400 7.49 17.06 -5.86
N ASN A 401 7.65 18.14 -5.11
CA ASN A 401 7.09 19.45 -5.39
C ASN A 401 8.20 20.49 -5.52
N THR A 402 8.01 21.49 -6.38
CA THR A 402 8.82 22.71 -6.44
C THR A 402 7.92 23.94 -6.54
N GLN A 403 7.97 24.81 -5.53
CA GLN A 403 7.15 26.02 -5.47
C GLN A 403 7.66 27.11 -6.42
N LEU A 404 6.75 27.97 -6.87
CA LEU A 404 7.03 29.15 -7.70
C LEU A 404 7.03 30.45 -6.90
N ALA A 405 6.40 30.44 -5.72
CA ALA A 405 6.37 31.51 -4.74
C ALA A 405 5.89 30.93 -3.39
N ASN A 406 6.26 31.56 -2.28
CA ASN A 406 5.72 31.33 -0.93
C ASN A 406 4.18 31.52 -0.82
N LYS A 407 3.51 31.96 -1.90
CA LYS A 407 2.08 32.25 -2.01
C LYS A 407 1.61 31.93 -3.45
N CYS A 408 0.90 32.84 -4.10
CA CYS A 408 0.54 32.72 -5.51
C CYS A 408 1.61 33.31 -6.44
N ALA A 409 2.04 32.54 -7.43
CA ALA A 409 2.76 33.03 -8.61
C ALA A 409 1.80 33.25 -9.79
N ASP A 410 2.10 34.24 -10.63
CA ASP A 410 1.36 34.54 -11.86
C ASP A 410 2.11 34.02 -13.11
N LEU A 411 1.67 32.88 -13.64
CA LEU A 411 2.18 32.28 -14.87
C LEU A 411 1.49 32.78 -16.15
N ARG A 412 0.61 33.79 -16.11
CA ARG A 412 0.02 34.36 -17.35
C ARG A 412 1.07 34.86 -18.36
N PRO A 413 2.19 35.50 -17.99
CA PRO A 413 3.24 35.88 -18.94
C PRO A 413 3.86 34.67 -19.67
N TYR A 414 3.71 33.48 -19.10
CA TYR A 414 4.29 32.22 -19.55
C TYR A 414 3.28 31.31 -20.29
N ALA A 415 2.03 31.74 -20.44
CA ALA A 415 0.92 30.88 -20.90
C ALA A 415 1.08 30.30 -22.33
N GLY A 416 1.86 30.97 -23.18
CA GLY A 416 2.21 30.50 -24.52
C GLY A 416 3.46 29.61 -24.60
N GLY A 417 4.20 29.51 -23.49
CA GLY A 417 5.45 28.76 -23.40
C GLY A 417 5.29 27.30 -22.99
N TYR A 418 6.43 26.67 -22.71
CA TYR A 418 6.56 25.25 -22.38
C TYR A 418 7.32 25.09 -21.06
N LEU A 419 6.75 24.31 -20.14
CA LEU A 419 7.51 23.70 -19.05
C LEU A 419 8.51 22.72 -19.67
N HIS A 420 9.79 22.97 -19.42
CA HIS A 420 10.91 22.11 -19.78
C HIS A 420 11.43 21.40 -18.51
N ILE A 421 11.55 20.08 -18.59
CA ILE A 421 12.23 19.27 -17.56
C ILE A 421 13.33 18.45 -18.24
N ALA A 422 14.58 18.75 -17.90
CA ALA A 422 15.73 17.97 -18.35
C ALA A 422 15.95 16.80 -17.37
N TYR A 423 15.99 15.58 -17.88
CA TYR A 423 15.99 14.37 -17.06
C TYR A 423 16.78 13.20 -17.68
N ARG A 424 16.99 12.15 -16.89
CA ARG A 424 17.56 10.86 -17.29
C ARG A 424 16.86 9.73 -16.54
N GLY A 425 16.78 8.55 -17.16
CA GLY A 425 16.17 7.36 -16.56
C GLY A 425 14.68 7.27 -16.84
N SER A 426 13.87 6.97 -15.82
CA SER A 426 12.44 6.74 -15.98
C SER A 426 11.67 8.03 -16.28
N ASN A 427 10.65 7.93 -17.15
CA ASN A 427 9.65 8.98 -17.39
C ASN A 427 8.26 8.57 -16.87
N LYS A 428 8.16 7.47 -16.11
CA LYS A 428 6.90 6.86 -15.69
C LYS A 428 6.29 7.55 -14.47
N PHE A 429 5.86 8.79 -14.68
CA PHE A 429 5.23 9.65 -13.70
C PHE A 429 4.31 10.68 -14.38
N SER A 430 3.50 11.34 -13.57
CA SER A 430 2.68 12.50 -13.94
C SER A 430 3.36 13.81 -13.54
N VAL A 431 3.29 14.81 -14.42
CA VAL A 431 3.65 16.20 -14.10
C VAL A 431 2.37 16.98 -13.86
N ALA A 432 2.27 17.67 -12.73
CA ALA A 432 1.14 18.53 -12.39
C ALA A 432 1.58 19.99 -12.18
N LEU A 433 0.65 20.92 -12.41
CA LEU A 433 0.77 22.31 -12.00
C LEU A 433 -0.31 22.57 -10.93
N GLN A 434 0.13 22.94 -9.73
CA GLN A 434 -0.72 23.16 -8.58
C GLN A 434 -1.32 24.56 -8.56
N GLN A 435 -2.57 24.64 -8.12
CA GLN A 435 -3.31 25.88 -7.92
C GLN A 435 -3.52 26.15 -6.42
N HIS A 436 -3.18 27.36 -5.99
CA HIS A 436 -3.46 27.87 -4.67
C HIS A 436 -4.94 28.29 -4.52
N ASN A 437 -5.47 28.20 -3.30
CA ASN A 437 -6.78 28.76 -2.93
C ASN A 437 -6.91 30.27 -3.22
N SER A 438 -8.13 30.80 -3.10
CA SER A 438 -8.47 32.19 -3.46
C SER A 438 -7.88 33.26 -2.54
N LYS A 439 -7.16 32.85 -1.49
CA LYS A 439 -6.48 33.74 -0.53
C LYS A 439 -4.96 33.68 -0.61
N CYS A 440 -4.40 32.73 -1.38
CA CYS A 440 -2.95 32.50 -1.45
C CYS A 440 -2.34 32.27 -0.05
N ASP A 441 -3.03 31.45 0.77
CA ASP A 441 -2.68 31.16 2.17
C ASP A 441 -2.84 29.66 2.45
N GLU A 442 -1.75 28.97 2.76
CA GLU A 442 -1.70 27.51 2.98
C GLU A 442 -2.57 27.03 4.16
N ASN A 443 -2.84 27.92 5.12
CA ASN A 443 -3.65 27.64 6.31
C ASN A 443 -5.16 27.57 5.99
N ILE A 444 -5.56 27.85 4.75
CA ILE A 444 -6.96 27.85 4.31
C ILE A 444 -7.21 26.64 3.39
N LYS A 445 -8.00 25.68 3.88
CA LYS A 445 -8.45 24.52 3.11
C LYS A 445 -9.48 24.94 2.04
N PRO A 446 -9.49 24.33 0.85
CA PRO A 446 -8.51 23.33 0.38
C PRO A 446 -7.15 23.96 0.06
N PHE A 447 -6.08 23.28 0.49
CA PHE A 447 -4.71 23.61 0.12
C PHE A 447 -3.95 22.32 -0.24
N PRO A 448 -3.40 22.21 -1.47
CA PRO A 448 -3.71 23.03 -2.65
C PRO A 448 -5.21 23.05 -2.98
N GLU A 449 -5.70 24.02 -3.76
CA GLU A 449 -7.14 24.08 -4.11
C GLU A 449 -7.52 22.98 -5.11
N THR A 450 -6.62 22.75 -6.08
CA THR A 450 -6.72 21.72 -7.11
C THR A 450 -5.37 21.67 -7.86
N TRP A 451 -5.20 20.67 -8.71
CA TRP A 451 -4.17 20.65 -9.74
C TRP A 451 -4.62 19.85 -10.95
N ASP A 452 -4.01 20.18 -12.08
CA ASP A 452 -4.18 19.47 -13.33
C ASP A 452 -2.85 18.84 -13.74
N SER A 453 -2.91 17.70 -14.42
CA SER A 453 -1.77 16.81 -14.61
C SER A 453 -1.72 16.23 -16.01
N VAL A 454 -0.52 16.06 -16.53
CA VAL A 454 -0.25 15.34 -17.79
C VAL A 454 0.76 14.22 -17.56
N GLU A 455 0.65 13.18 -18.36
CA GLU A 455 1.52 12.01 -18.27
C GLU A 455 2.87 12.31 -18.95
N ALA A 456 3.99 12.22 -18.21
CA ALA A 456 5.29 12.63 -18.72
C ALA A 456 5.76 11.90 -20.00
N PRO A 457 5.54 10.58 -20.20
CA PRO A 457 5.99 9.87 -21.41
C PRO A 457 5.42 10.44 -22.70
N ARG A 458 4.22 11.04 -22.65
CA ARG A 458 3.57 11.64 -23.82
C ARG A 458 4.29 12.90 -24.32
N TYR A 459 5.12 13.52 -23.48
CA TYR A 459 5.81 14.78 -23.74
C TYR A 459 7.34 14.65 -23.71
N SER A 460 7.89 13.43 -23.59
CA SER A 460 9.31 13.16 -23.35
C SER A 460 10.09 12.66 -24.58
N SER A 461 11.34 13.08 -24.72
CA SER A 461 12.40 12.34 -25.42
C SER A 461 13.10 11.38 -24.44
N SER A 462 14.33 10.93 -24.72
CA SER A 462 15.17 10.21 -23.74
C SER A 462 15.86 11.11 -22.71
N SER A 463 15.77 12.44 -22.86
CA SER A 463 16.56 13.43 -22.09
C SER A 463 15.75 14.65 -21.64
N ASP A 464 14.64 14.97 -22.27
CA ASP A 464 13.91 16.22 -22.04
C ASP A 464 12.40 15.99 -22.13
N ILE A 465 11.62 16.76 -21.37
CA ILE A 465 10.16 16.80 -21.42
C ILE A 465 9.75 18.23 -21.76
N TYR A 466 8.86 18.43 -22.74
CA TYR A 466 8.31 19.74 -23.09
C TYR A 466 6.78 19.75 -23.07
N ILE A 467 6.20 20.35 -22.04
CA ILE A 467 4.74 20.44 -21.81
C ILE A 467 4.28 21.89 -22.00
N PRO A 468 3.37 22.19 -22.95
CA PRO A 468 2.75 23.51 -23.05
C PRO A 468 2.07 23.93 -21.74
N ILE A 469 2.32 25.16 -21.28
CA ILE A 469 1.70 25.67 -20.04
C ILE A 469 0.17 25.67 -20.15
N ASN A 470 -0.38 25.93 -21.34
CA ASN A 470 -1.82 25.89 -21.59
C ASN A 470 -2.47 24.49 -21.56
N HIS A 471 -1.70 23.40 -21.36
CA HIS A 471 -2.26 22.07 -21.09
C HIS A 471 -2.70 21.91 -19.62
N PHE A 472 -2.26 22.78 -18.72
CA PHE A 472 -2.72 22.81 -17.33
C PHE A 472 -3.93 23.73 -17.19
N ASN A 473 -5.11 23.15 -16.97
CA ASN A 473 -6.39 23.83 -16.76
C ASN A 473 -6.51 24.29 -15.29
N VAL A 474 -5.63 25.22 -14.91
CA VAL A 474 -5.63 25.90 -13.61
C VAL A 474 -5.66 27.41 -13.81
N ASN A 475 -6.03 28.15 -12.77
CA ASN A 475 -5.95 29.61 -12.77
C ASN A 475 -4.48 30.05 -12.67
N LEU A 476 -3.90 30.46 -13.79
CA LEU A 476 -2.49 30.88 -13.89
C LEU A 476 -2.11 32.07 -12.99
N THR A 477 -3.06 32.84 -12.45
CA THR A 477 -2.78 33.92 -11.46
C THR A 477 -2.55 33.41 -10.03
N ARG A 478 -2.81 32.12 -9.80
CA ARG A 478 -2.78 31.48 -8.48
C ARG A 478 -2.03 30.17 -8.53
N THR A 479 -0.90 30.13 -9.25
CA THR A 479 -0.08 28.92 -9.30
C THR A 479 0.76 28.81 -8.02
N LEU A 480 0.90 27.59 -7.52
CA LEU A 480 1.69 27.27 -6.33
C LEU A 480 3.05 26.70 -6.71
N GLY A 481 3.05 25.63 -7.52
CA GLY A 481 4.24 24.84 -7.82
C GLY A 481 4.03 23.85 -8.95
N PHE A 482 5.13 23.28 -9.44
CA PHE A 482 5.09 22.06 -10.26
C PHE A 482 5.32 20.84 -9.38
N THR A 483 4.68 19.73 -9.73
CA THR A 483 4.76 18.48 -8.98
C THR A 483 5.08 17.32 -9.92
N LEU A 484 6.01 16.47 -9.52
CA LEU A 484 6.28 15.15 -10.11
C LEU A 484 5.62 14.11 -9.19
N LYS A 485 4.62 13.36 -9.67
CA LYS A 485 3.85 12.43 -8.84
C LYS A 485 3.29 11.25 -9.60
N GLY A 486 2.60 10.33 -8.92
CA GLY A 486 1.97 9.20 -9.61
C GLY A 486 3.03 8.32 -10.26
N PHE A 487 4.12 8.04 -9.54
CA PHE A 487 5.20 7.19 -10.04
C PHE A 487 4.73 5.74 -10.14
N TYR A 488 4.98 5.10 -11.28
CA TYR A 488 4.57 3.71 -11.54
C TYR A 488 5.75 2.85 -12.05
N SER A 489 6.96 3.12 -11.54
CA SER A 489 8.20 2.45 -11.95
C SER A 489 9.26 2.47 -10.85
N THR A 490 9.99 1.38 -10.67
CA THR A 490 11.14 1.30 -9.75
C THR A 490 12.46 1.82 -10.34
N ASP A 491 12.46 2.15 -11.64
CA ASP A 491 13.62 2.72 -12.32
C ASP A 491 13.83 4.17 -11.87
N PRO A 492 15.08 4.62 -11.62
CA PRO A 492 15.35 5.94 -11.10
C PRO A 492 15.01 7.03 -12.12
N THR A 493 14.48 8.14 -11.64
CA THR A 493 14.31 9.38 -12.41
C THR A 493 15.31 10.40 -11.89
N THR A 494 16.26 10.84 -12.71
CA THR A 494 17.20 11.91 -12.35
C THR A 494 16.82 13.19 -13.08
N ILE A 495 16.49 14.26 -12.36
CA ILE A 495 16.20 15.58 -12.91
C ILE A 495 17.42 16.47 -12.75
N THR A 496 17.79 17.19 -13.82
CA THR A 496 18.93 18.14 -13.81
C THR A 496 18.48 19.59 -13.95
N LYS A 497 17.26 19.83 -14.46
CA LYS A 497 16.72 21.19 -14.62
C LYS A 497 15.20 21.20 -14.76
N ILE A 498 14.55 22.20 -14.17
CA ILE A 498 13.16 22.59 -14.42
C ILE A 498 13.13 24.07 -14.79
N GLU A 499 12.52 24.42 -15.92
CA GLU A 499 12.38 25.81 -16.38
C GLU A 499 11.16 26.01 -17.26
N ILE A 500 10.80 27.26 -17.55
CA ILE A 500 9.84 27.60 -18.60
C ILE A 500 10.55 28.34 -19.74
N VAL A 501 10.33 27.87 -20.97
CA VAL A 501 10.90 28.40 -22.22
C VAL A 501 9.80 28.82 -23.21
N ASP A 502 10.12 29.71 -24.14
CA ASP A 502 9.21 30.10 -25.25
C ASP A 502 8.79 28.90 -26.12
N ALA A 503 9.74 28.04 -26.48
CA ALA A 503 9.54 26.91 -27.37
C ALA A 503 10.61 25.84 -27.15
N PRO A 504 10.32 24.57 -27.50
CA PRO A 504 11.36 23.54 -27.58
C PRO A 504 12.46 23.93 -28.59
N PRO A 505 13.71 23.45 -28.42
CA PRO A 505 14.80 23.75 -29.33
C PRO A 505 14.51 23.20 -30.74
N LYS A 506 15.13 23.76 -31.78
CA LYS A 506 14.94 23.29 -33.18
C LYS A 506 15.33 21.82 -33.42
N THR A 507 16.10 21.23 -32.51
CA THR A 507 16.48 19.81 -32.47
C THR A 507 15.38 18.90 -31.91
N TRP A 508 14.34 19.48 -31.28
CA TRP A 508 13.20 18.75 -30.74
C TRP A 508 12.26 18.31 -31.89
N THR A 509 12.19 16.99 -32.12
CA THR A 509 11.42 16.40 -33.21
C THR A 509 10.04 15.87 -32.79
N LEU A 510 9.77 15.73 -31.49
CA LEU A 510 8.49 15.22 -31.00
C LEU A 510 7.40 16.29 -31.16
N LYS A 511 6.47 16.05 -32.09
CA LYS A 511 5.28 16.89 -32.24
C LYS A 511 4.48 16.90 -30.92
N THR A 512 4.24 18.08 -30.37
CA THR A 512 3.41 18.27 -29.17
C THR A 512 2.06 17.55 -29.34
N PRO A 513 1.71 16.58 -28.48
CA PRO A 513 0.44 15.87 -28.58
C PRO A 513 -0.71 16.75 -28.07
N ALA A 514 -1.91 16.53 -28.60
CA ALA A 514 -3.11 17.11 -28.02
C ALA A 514 -3.28 16.66 -26.55
N LYS A 515 -3.83 17.53 -25.71
CA LYS A 515 -4.20 17.14 -24.35
C LYS A 515 -5.36 16.15 -24.40
N LEU A 516 -5.27 15.08 -23.63
CA LEU A 516 -6.39 14.17 -23.44
C LEU A 516 -7.40 14.78 -22.46
N ALA A 517 -8.67 14.42 -22.63
CA ALA A 517 -9.68 14.58 -21.60
C ALA A 517 -9.23 13.84 -20.34
N SER A 518 -9.52 14.44 -19.19
CA SER A 518 -8.99 14.01 -17.90
C SER A 518 -9.95 14.48 -16.82
N GLY A 519 -10.15 13.65 -15.79
CA GLY A 519 -10.98 14.03 -14.66
C GLY A 519 -10.52 15.32 -13.97
N LYS A 520 -11.49 16.13 -13.54
CA LYS A 520 -11.30 17.36 -12.77
C LYS A 520 -11.16 17.02 -11.30
N LEU A 521 -9.99 17.29 -10.73
CA LEU A 521 -9.73 17.10 -9.30
C LEU A 521 -10.40 18.19 -8.46
N VAL A 522 -11.14 17.78 -7.43
CA VAL A 522 -11.80 18.66 -6.47
C VAL A 522 -11.53 18.20 -5.04
N PHE A 523 -11.22 19.16 -4.17
CA PHE A 523 -11.04 18.97 -2.73
C PHE A 523 -12.14 19.63 -1.90
N ALA A 524 -13.00 20.46 -2.51
CA ALA A 524 -13.98 21.25 -1.82
C ALA A 524 -15.24 21.46 -2.67
N CYS A 525 -16.36 21.69 -2.00
CA CYS A 525 -17.60 22.13 -2.62
C CYS A 525 -17.47 23.55 -3.18
N THR A 526 -17.97 23.79 -4.40
CA THR A 526 -17.97 25.12 -5.03
C THR A 526 -19.14 25.98 -4.59
N ARG A 527 -20.29 25.35 -4.28
CA ARG A 527 -21.50 26.04 -3.82
C ARG A 527 -21.21 26.80 -2.52
N PRO A 528 -21.48 28.11 -2.43
CA PRO A 528 -21.32 28.86 -1.19
C PRO A 528 -22.11 28.27 -0.01
N ASN A 529 -21.50 28.31 1.18
CA ASN A 529 -22.07 27.85 2.44
C ASN A 529 -22.60 26.40 2.43
N SER A 530 -21.94 25.51 1.69
CA SER A 530 -22.24 24.08 1.62
C SER A 530 -21.26 23.22 2.44
N PHE A 531 -21.68 21.99 2.76
CA PHE A 531 -20.85 20.91 3.30
C PHE A 531 -21.30 19.58 2.67
N ALA A 532 -20.37 18.70 2.30
CA ALA A 532 -20.69 17.36 1.83
C ALA A 532 -19.98 16.28 2.65
N PHE A 533 -20.76 15.30 3.12
CA PHE A 533 -20.24 14.02 3.59
C PHE A 533 -20.09 13.09 2.38
N ALA A 534 -18.86 12.71 2.07
CA ALA A 534 -18.53 11.70 1.08
C ALA A 534 -17.95 10.49 1.83
N ILE A 535 -18.77 9.46 1.98
CA ILE A 535 -18.43 8.25 2.74
C ILE A 535 -17.93 7.18 1.78
N ASP A 536 -16.79 6.59 2.11
CA ASP A 536 -16.10 5.59 1.31
C ASP A 536 -16.22 4.20 1.94
N ASP A 537 -16.00 3.18 1.12
CA ASP A 537 -16.08 1.75 1.46
C ASP A 537 -17.35 1.37 2.23
N GLY A 538 -17.26 0.41 3.15
CA GLY A 538 -18.36 0.00 4.01
C GLY A 538 -18.26 -1.43 4.50
N ASP A 539 -18.31 -1.63 5.82
CA ASP A 539 -18.49 -2.97 6.38
C ASP A 539 -20.00 -3.30 6.50
N PRO A 540 -20.48 -4.39 5.89
CA PRO A 540 -21.85 -4.89 6.02
C PRO A 540 -22.39 -4.93 7.47
N LYS A 541 -21.52 -5.20 8.46
CA LYS A 541 -21.90 -5.29 9.87
C LYS A 541 -22.38 -3.94 10.45
N TYR A 542 -21.91 -2.82 9.91
CA TYR A 542 -22.23 -1.48 10.38
C TYR A 542 -23.33 -0.77 9.59
N THR A 543 -23.60 -1.24 8.37
CA THR A 543 -24.60 -0.69 7.46
C THR A 543 -25.90 -0.29 8.16
N LYS A 544 -26.54 -1.19 8.92
CA LYS A 544 -27.80 -0.88 9.63
C LYS A 544 -27.66 0.30 10.60
N ARG A 545 -26.58 0.36 11.40
CA ARG A 545 -26.34 1.44 12.38
C ARG A 545 -26.12 2.78 11.68
N VAL A 546 -25.34 2.78 10.60
CA VAL A 546 -25.14 3.95 9.73
C VAL A 546 -26.46 4.42 9.12
N MET A 547 -27.30 3.50 8.63
CA MET A 547 -28.61 3.84 8.06
C MET A 547 -29.55 4.49 9.08
N GLU A 548 -29.57 3.99 10.31
CA GLU A 548 -30.37 4.57 11.42
C GLU A 548 -29.85 5.96 11.82
N ILE A 549 -28.53 6.18 11.85
CA ILE A 549 -27.92 7.48 12.10
C ILE A 549 -28.27 8.49 11.00
N LEU A 550 -28.08 8.13 9.72
CA LEU A 550 -28.35 9.03 8.59
C LEU A 550 -29.85 9.37 8.48
N LYS A 551 -30.74 8.39 8.70
CA LYS A 551 -32.19 8.62 8.78
C LYS A 551 -32.54 9.60 9.91
N SER A 552 -31.93 9.45 11.08
CA SER A 552 -32.17 10.35 12.23
C SER A 552 -31.59 11.75 12.00
N ALA A 553 -30.46 11.84 11.29
CA ALA A 553 -29.84 13.10 10.93
C ALA A 553 -30.62 13.88 9.85
N ASN A 554 -31.37 13.17 8.99
CA ASN A 554 -32.13 13.71 7.86
C ASN A 554 -31.29 14.64 6.97
N ILE A 555 -30.15 14.13 6.50
CA ILE A 555 -29.22 14.82 5.60
C ILE A 555 -28.96 13.96 4.36
N PRO A 556 -28.89 14.54 3.16
CA PRO A 556 -28.42 13.80 1.99
C PRO A 556 -26.88 13.79 2.00
N ILE A 557 -26.29 12.66 1.59
CA ILE A 557 -24.84 12.42 1.57
C ILE A 557 -24.46 11.65 0.29
N THR A 558 -23.16 11.50 0.03
CA THR A 558 -22.63 10.71 -1.08
C THR A 558 -21.89 9.48 -0.56
N PHE A 559 -22.12 8.32 -1.18
CA PHE A 559 -21.38 7.09 -0.96
C PHE A 559 -20.52 6.77 -2.17
N PHE A 560 -19.22 6.52 -1.98
CA PHE A 560 -18.32 6.00 -3.01
C PHE A 560 -18.21 4.49 -2.81
N THR A 561 -18.85 3.72 -3.68
CA THR A 561 -19.04 2.27 -3.48
C THR A 561 -18.01 1.47 -4.27
N VAL A 562 -17.33 0.53 -3.62
CA VAL A 562 -16.45 -0.43 -4.30
C VAL A 562 -17.29 -1.51 -4.98
N GLY A 563 -17.03 -1.75 -6.27
CA GLY A 563 -17.91 -2.57 -7.12
C GLY A 563 -17.98 -4.07 -6.76
N LEU A 564 -16.90 -4.69 -6.27
CA LEU A 564 -16.90 -6.12 -5.91
C LEU A 564 -17.84 -6.43 -4.71
N PRO A 565 -17.72 -5.80 -3.52
CA PRO A 565 -18.64 -6.04 -2.41
C PRO A 565 -20.07 -5.56 -2.72
N LEU A 566 -20.25 -4.60 -3.64
CA LEU A 566 -21.57 -4.18 -4.13
C LEU A 566 -22.31 -5.30 -4.90
N LEU A 567 -21.60 -6.29 -5.46
CA LEU A 567 -22.18 -7.44 -6.16
C LEU A 567 -22.38 -8.69 -5.31
N ASP A 568 -21.82 -8.77 -4.10
CA ASP A 568 -21.99 -9.93 -3.21
C ASP A 568 -23.40 -9.94 -2.57
N THR A 569 -24.27 -10.78 -3.13
CA THR A 569 -25.67 -10.93 -2.69
C THR A 569 -25.82 -11.46 -1.26
N LYS A 570 -24.76 -11.95 -0.62
CA LYS A 570 -24.78 -12.46 0.76
C LYS A 570 -24.61 -11.36 1.82
N ASN A 571 -24.08 -10.19 1.45
CA ASN A 571 -23.71 -9.15 2.41
C ASN A 571 -24.77 -8.04 2.60
N GLY A 572 -25.74 -7.93 1.69
CA GLY A 572 -26.85 -6.98 1.78
C GLY A 572 -26.51 -5.50 1.45
N LEU A 573 -25.26 -5.17 1.11
CA LEU A 573 -24.86 -3.79 0.75
C LEU A 573 -25.64 -3.25 -0.44
N ALA A 574 -25.88 -4.08 -1.46
CA ALA A 574 -26.67 -3.70 -2.64
C ALA A 574 -28.07 -3.19 -2.27
N ASP A 575 -28.75 -3.83 -1.31
CA ASP A 575 -30.10 -3.44 -0.92
C ASP A 575 -30.11 -2.26 0.06
N ALA A 576 -29.10 -2.16 0.93
CA ALA A 576 -28.89 -0.98 1.77
C ALA A 576 -28.61 0.28 0.94
N TYR A 577 -27.74 0.18 -0.08
CA TYR A 577 -27.45 1.30 -0.97
C TYR A 577 -28.63 1.64 -1.90
N LYS A 578 -29.50 0.68 -2.27
CA LYS A 578 -30.80 0.98 -2.92
C LYS A 578 -31.74 1.76 -2.01
N ASP A 579 -31.89 1.36 -0.74
CA ASP A 579 -32.70 2.09 0.23
C ASP A 579 -32.13 3.52 0.42
N MET A 580 -30.82 3.67 0.53
CA MET A 580 -30.15 4.98 0.58
C MET A 580 -30.36 5.83 -0.67
N ALA A 581 -30.19 5.27 -1.87
CA ALA A 581 -30.49 5.98 -3.11
C ALA A 581 -31.97 6.43 -3.16
N SER A 582 -32.90 5.60 -2.67
CA SER A 582 -34.33 5.96 -2.58
C SER A 582 -34.64 7.08 -1.58
N ARG A 583 -33.80 7.24 -0.54
CA ARG A 583 -33.83 8.36 0.42
C ARG A 583 -33.16 9.63 -0.11
N GLY A 584 -32.65 9.61 -1.35
CA GLY A 584 -32.04 10.77 -1.99
C GLY A 584 -30.53 10.90 -1.82
N HIS A 585 -29.84 9.91 -1.23
CA HIS A 585 -28.37 9.89 -1.19
C HIS A 585 -27.77 9.68 -2.59
N GLN A 586 -26.55 10.14 -2.81
CA GLN A 586 -25.80 9.90 -4.05
C GLN A 586 -25.00 8.61 -3.94
N ILE A 587 -24.94 7.84 -5.03
CA ILE A 587 -24.01 6.71 -5.19
C ILE A 587 -22.99 7.12 -6.27
N ALA A 588 -21.71 6.86 -6.01
CA ALA A 588 -20.56 7.22 -6.83
C ALA A 588 -19.54 6.07 -6.89
N LEU A 589 -18.56 6.18 -7.80
CA LEU A 589 -17.66 5.10 -8.21
C LEU A 589 -16.37 5.08 -7.36
N HIS A 590 -15.90 3.90 -6.94
CA HIS A 590 -14.72 3.75 -6.08
C HIS A 590 -13.77 2.61 -6.48
N SER A 591 -13.75 2.24 -7.77
CA SER A 591 -13.06 1.07 -8.34
C SER A 591 -13.70 -0.27 -7.96
N PHE A 592 -13.28 -1.35 -8.59
CA PHE A 592 -13.89 -2.66 -8.41
C PHE A 592 -13.27 -3.43 -7.24
N THR A 593 -11.96 -3.35 -7.03
CA THR A 593 -11.24 -4.09 -5.97
C THR A 593 -10.37 -3.23 -5.03
N HIS A 594 -10.51 -1.90 -5.12
CA HIS A 594 -9.84 -0.93 -4.26
C HIS A 594 -8.28 -0.91 -4.31
N PRO A 595 -7.62 -0.92 -5.50
CA PRO A 595 -6.16 -0.72 -5.61
C PRO A 595 -5.76 0.77 -5.73
N LYS A 596 -4.49 1.11 -5.42
CA LYS A 596 -3.88 2.40 -5.78
C LYS A 596 -3.85 2.56 -7.32
N MET A 597 -4.85 3.23 -7.88
CA MET A 597 -5.19 3.18 -9.31
C MET A 597 -4.06 3.67 -10.25
N GLU A 598 -3.39 4.78 -9.92
CA GLU A 598 -2.29 5.31 -10.76
C GLU A 598 -1.03 4.41 -10.72
N GLY A 599 -0.85 3.65 -9.63
CA GLY A 599 0.26 2.71 -9.45
C GLY A 599 0.09 1.36 -10.15
N LEU A 600 -1.06 1.12 -10.80
CA LEU A 600 -1.27 -0.10 -11.59
C LEU A 600 -0.32 -0.15 -12.79
N ALA A 601 0.27 -1.34 -13.01
CA ALA A 601 1.40 -1.53 -13.93
C ALA A 601 1.04 -1.22 -15.39
N THR A 602 -0.22 -1.35 -15.76
CA THR A 602 -0.74 -1.16 -17.11
C THR A 602 -2.06 -0.38 -17.13
N ASP A 603 -2.33 0.31 -18.23
CA ASP A 603 -3.62 0.96 -18.46
C ASP A 603 -4.78 -0.04 -18.54
N ALA A 604 -4.49 -1.30 -18.88
CA ALA A 604 -5.46 -2.38 -18.98
C ALA A 604 -6.07 -2.74 -17.61
N GLU A 605 -5.25 -2.71 -16.55
CA GLU A 605 -5.69 -2.95 -15.18
C GLU A 605 -6.54 -1.78 -14.67
N ILE A 606 -6.14 -0.54 -14.98
CA ILE A 606 -6.93 0.67 -14.69
C ILE A 606 -8.31 0.61 -15.38
N ASP A 607 -8.34 0.28 -16.68
CA ASP A 607 -9.58 0.10 -17.44
C ASP A 607 -10.45 -1.02 -16.87
N TRP A 608 -9.84 -2.13 -16.42
CA TRP A 608 -10.58 -3.26 -15.85
C TRP A 608 -11.25 -2.86 -14.53
N GLU A 609 -10.51 -2.22 -13.62
CA GLU A 609 -11.06 -1.68 -12.37
C GLU A 609 -12.22 -0.72 -12.62
N LEU A 610 -12.05 0.23 -13.54
CA LEU A 610 -13.10 1.19 -13.91
C LEU A 610 -14.31 0.52 -14.56
N THR A 611 -14.09 -0.37 -15.53
CA THR A 611 -15.18 -1.00 -16.31
C THR A 611 -16.03 -1.92 -15.43
N ASN A 612 -15.40 -2.69 -14.53
CA ASN A 612 -16.14 -3.58 -13.63
C ASN A 612 -16.89 -2.79 -12.53
N ASP A 613 -16.34 -1.68 -12.03
CA ASP A 613 -17.04 -0.80 -11.09
C ASP A 613 -18.25 -0.11 -11.74
N ILE A 614 -18.06 0.49 -12.92
CA ILE A 614 -19.14 1.07 -13.74
C ILE A 614 -20.21 0.00 -14.04
N GLY A 615 -19.78 -1.23 -14.34
CA GLY A 615 -20.66 -2.38 -14.56
C GLY A 615 -21.45 -2.79 -13.31
N ALA A 616 -20.80 -2.87 -12.16
CA ALA A 616 -21.39 -3.22 -10.87
C ALA A 616 -22.44 -2.19 -10.43
N VAL A 617 -22.06 -0.91 -10.43
CA VAL A 617 -22.98 0.21 -10.12
C VAL A 617 -24.15 0.23 -11.10
N LYS A 618 -23.93 0.02 -12.41
CA LYS A 618 -25.02 -0.07 -13.38
C LYS A 618 -25.92 -1.30 -13.17
N GLN A 619 -25.39 -2.44 -12.71
CA GLN A 619 -26.17 -3.64 -12.42
C GLN A 619 -27.09 -3.43 -11.20
N VAL A 620 -26.60 -2.76 -10.15
CA VAL A 620 -27.38 -2.49 -8.94
C VAL A 620 -28.31 -1.28 -9.11
N PHE A 621 -27.90 -0.30 -9.91
CA PHE A 621 -28.61 0.96 -10.20
C PHE A 621 -28.75 1.21 -11.71
N PRO A 622 -29.66 0.52 -12.43
CA PRO A 622 -29.74 0.57 -13.90
C PRO A 622 -29.95 1.96 -14.52
N ASN A 623 -30.53 2.89 -13.75
CA ASN A 623 -30.83 4.26 -14.18
C ASN A 623 -29.79 5.30 -13.71
N LEU A 624 -28.75 4.88 -12.98
CA LEU A 624 -27.70 5.76 -12.48
C LEU A 624 -26.56 5.86 -13.49
N LYS A 625 -26.20 7.08 -13.87
CA LYS A 625 -24.91 7.38 -14.50
C LYS A 625 -24.13 8.30 -13.56
N SER A 626 -23.09 7.77 -12.92
CA SER A 626 -22.17 8.61 -12.14
C SER A 626 -21.06 9.16 -13.03
N SER A 627 -20.83 10.47 -12.95
CA SER A 627 -19.59 11.12 -13.40
C SER A 627 -18.63 11.42 -12.24
N TYR A 628 -18.88 10.84 -11.07
CA TYR A 628 -18.15 11.05 -9.82
C TYR A 628 -17.38 9.78 -9.45
N PHE A 629 -16.08 9.94 -9.30
CA PHE A 629 -15.15 8.89 -8.90
C PHE A 629 -14.25 9.41 -7.78
N ARG A 630 -14.03 8.59 -6.75
CA ARG A 630 -12.94 8.81 -5.79
C ARG A 630 -11.89 7.71 -5.99
N PRO A 631 -10.60 8.06 -6.14
CA PRO A 631 -9.56 7.05 -6.14
C PRO A 631 -9.40 6.42 -4.76
N PRO A 632 -9.25 5.08 -4.69
CA PRO A 632 -8.72 4.42 -3.49
C PRO A 632 -7.46 5.12 -2.98
N PHE A 633 -7.35 5.26 -1.67
CA PHE A 633 -6.25 5.96 -0.98
C PHE A 633 -6.10 7.46 -1.37
N GLY A 634 -7.03 8.06 -2.12
CA GLY A 634 -6.83 9.39 -2.72
C GLY A 634 -5.79 9.44 -3.85
N THR A 635 -5.19 8.30 -4.19
CA THR A 635 -4.04 8.18 -5.11
C THR A 635 -4.43 8.40 -6.57
N GLU A 636 -3.82 9.40 -7.20
CA GLU A 636 -4.22 9.84 -8.52
C GLU A 636 -3.04 10.36 -9.35
N GLY A 637 -3.20 10.27 -10.66
CA GLY A 637 -2.35 10.93 -11.63
C GLY A 637 -2.99 10.92 -13.02
N ALA A 638 -2.23 11.40 -13.99
CA ALA A 638 -2.73 11.64 -15.33
C ALA A 638 -3.26 10.37 -16.02
N ARG A 639 -2.70 9.18 -15.76
CA ARG A 639 -3.17 7.94 -16.42
C ARG A 639 -4.59 7.61 -15.96
N MET A 640 -4.80 7.43 -14.66
CA MET A 640 -6.10 7.03 -14.12
C MET A 640 -7.19 8.06 -14.41
N ARG A 641 -6.87 9.37 -14.38
CA ARG A 641 -7.83 10.43 -14.72
C ARG A 641 -8.25 10.40 -16.20
N GLN A 642 -7.32 10.06 -17.10
CA GLN A 642 -7.60 9.95 -18.54
C GLN A 642 -8.35 8.66 -18.87
N ARG A 643 -8.01 7.53 -18.22
CA ARG A 643 -8.78 6.28 -18.34
C ARG A 643 -10.21 6.48 -17.85
N LEU A 644 -10.43 7.18 -16.73
CA LEU A 644 -11.78 7.46 -16.22
C LEU A 644 -12.63 8.23 -17.24
N ALA A 645 -12.09 9.32 -17.81
CA ALA A 645 -12.77 10.10 -18.84
C ALA A 645 -13.15 9.26 -20.06
N ALA A 646 -12.24 8.40 -20.52
CA ALA A 646 -12.47 7.52 -21.66
C ALA A 646 -13.53 6.43 -21.37
N ASN A 647 -13.47 5.77 -20.21
CA ASN A 647 -14.39 4.68 -19.85
C ASN A 647 -15.82 5.18 -19.54
N LEU A 648 -15.97 6.38 -18.98
CA LEU A 648 -17.29 7.01 -18.76
C LEU A 648 -17.89 7.65 -20.03
N ASN A 649 -17.08 7.78 -21.10
CA ASN A 649 -17.34 8.65 -22.25
C ASN A 649 -17.78 10.05 -21.78
N ASP A 650 -17.01 10.62 -20.86
CA ASP A 650 -17.21 11.93 -20.26
C ASP A 650 -15.90 12.72 -20.36
N PRO A 651 -15.87 13.89 -21.00
CA PRO A 651 -14.64 14.66 -21.12
C PRO A 651 -14.18 15.34 -19.82
N ASN A 652 -15.04 15.45 -18.78
CA ASN A 652 -14.73 16.15 -17.53
C ASN A 652 -15.36 15.48 -16.28
N PRO A 653 -15.17 14.16 -16.02
CA PRO A 653 -15.66 13.54 -14.79
C PRO A 653 -14.96 14.13 -13.57
N TYR A 654 -15.58 14.02 -12.40
CA TYR A 654 -15.01 14.51 -11.14
C TYR A 654 -14.16 13.44 -10.47
N ILE A 655 -12.92 13.82 -10.14
CA ILE A 655 -12.03 13.11 -9.20
C ILE A 655 -12.23 13.81 -7.86
N VAL A 656 -12.90 13.13 -6.93
CA VAL A 656 -13.36 13.73 -5.67
C VAL A 656 -12.46 13.29 -4.54
N ASN A 657 -11.55 14.16 -4.09
CA ASN A 657 -10.79 13.95 -2.84
C ASN A 657 -11.51 14.68 -1.68
N TRP A 658 -10.81 15.28 -0.73
CA TRP A 658 -11.38 15.85 0.49
C TRP A 658 -10.62 17.06 1.02
N SER A 659 -11.33 17.94 1.74
CA SER A 659 -10.75 19.07 2.49
C SER A 659 -10.93 18.92 4.00
N ILE A 660 -11.61 17.86 4.44
CA ILE A 660 -11.67 17.38 5.82
C ILE A 660 -11.36 15.88 5.79
N ASP A 661 -10.29 15.48 6.45
CA ASP A 661 -10.04 14.07 6.78
C ASP A 661 -10.42 13.84 8.25
N VAL A 662 -11.13 12.74 8.54
CA VAL A 662 -11.35 12.31 9.93
C VAL A 662 -10.19 11.45 10.45
N GLU A 663 -9.24 11.04 9.59
CA GLU A 663 -8.08 10.22 9.93
C GLU A 663 -8.50 8.91 10.64
N ASP A 664 -9.64 8.34 10.26
CA ASP A 664 -10.17 7.09 10.82
C ASP A 664 -9.21 5.91 10.55
N TRP A 665 -8.62 5.88 9.36
CA TRP A 665 -7.55 4.97 8.96
C TRP A 665 -6.30 5.01 9.87
N ILE A 666 -6.08 6.09 10.62
CA ILE A 666 -5.04 6.19 11.67
C ILE A 666 -5.64 5.86 13.04
N TRP A 667 -6.72 6.55 13.42
CA TRP A 667 -7.13 6.64 14.82
C TRP A 667 -8.18 5.63 15.25
N ALA A 668 -9.01 5.11 14.33
CA ALA A 668 -10.23 4.39 14.71
C ALA A 668 -9.98 3.10 15.49
N GLN A 669 -8.84 2.45 15.26
CA GLN A 669 -8.37 1.27 16.01
C GLN A 669 -7.21 1.56 16.98
N SER A 670 -6.86 2.83 17.19
CA SER A 670 -5.86 3.25 18.19
C SER A 670 -6.46 3.32 19.60
N ASP A 671 -5.62 3.46 20.62
CA ASP A 671 -6.05 3.77 22.01
C ASP A 671 -6.71 5.15 22.15
N THR A 672 -6.65 6.01 21.11
CA THR A 672 -7.16 7.38 21.13
C THR A 672 -8.15 7.67 19.98
N PRO A 673 -9.24 6.89 19.80
CA PRO A 673 -10.09 6.97 18.62
C PRO A 673 -10.85 8.30 18.48
N ARG A 674 -11.02 9.07 19.57
CA ARG A 674 -11.64 10.40 19.53
C ARG A 674 -10.78 11.47 18.85
N LYS A 675 -9.50 11.21 18.55
CA LYS A 675 -8.66 12.13 17.73
C LYS A 675 -9.26 12.41 16.35
N GLN A 676 -10.13 11.53 15.83
CA GLN A 676 -10.90 11.79 14.62
C GLN A 676 -11.73 13.09 14.71
N LEU A 677 -12.24 13.42 15.91
CA LEU A 677 -12.96 14.69 16.15
C LEU A 677 -12.01 15.89 16.09
N ASP A 678 -10.74 15.73 16.42
CA ASP A 678 -9.77 16.82 16.45
C ASP A 678 -9.23 17.08 15.03
N ALA A 679 -8.98 16.03 14.24
CA ALA A 679 -8.73 16.11 12.80
C ALA A 679 -9.90 16.80 12.06
N PHE A 680 -11.14 16.36 12.31
CA PHE A 680 -12.34 17.00 11.78
C PHE A 680 -12.42 18.49 12.12
N LYS A 681 -12.21 18.86 13.40
CA LYS A 681 -12.31 20.26 13.86
C LYS A 681 -11.21 21.14 13.25
N ARG A 682 -9.97 20.64 13.18
CA ARG A 682 -8.82 21.31 12.57
C ARG A 682 -9.14 21.69 11.12
N ASP A 683 -9.57 20.73 10.33
CA ASP A 683 -9.81 20.95 8.90
C ASP A 683 -11.08 21.78 8.64
N LEU A 684 -12.13 21.60 9.46
CA LEU A 684 -13.32 22.46 9.40
C LEU A 684 -13.00 23.92 9.76
N ALA A 685 -12.17 24.16 10.78
CA ALA A 685 -11.72 25.50 11.18
C ALA A 685 -10.84 26.17 10.12
N ALA A 686 -10.01 25.39 9.42
CA ALA A 686 -9.26 25.83 8.24
C ALA A 686 -10.16 26.11 7.00
N GLY A 687 -11.46 25.89 7.08
CA GLY A 687 -12.44 26.21 6.04
C GLY A 687 -13.00 25.02 5.27
N GLY A 688 -12.46 23.80 5.47
CA GLY A 688 -12.82 22.58 4.75
C GLY A 688 -14.33 22.29 4.74
N ASN A 689 -14.81 21.67 3.66
CA ASN A 689 -16.25 21.48 3.45
C ASN A 689 -16.63 20.20 2.68
N LEU A 690 -15.66 19.38 2.31
CA LEU A 690 -15.87 18.08 1.67
C LEU A 690 -15.11 17.04 2.49
N LEU A 691 -15.86 16.20 3.20
CA LEU A 691 -15.33 15.25 4.17
C LEU A 691 -15.14 13.87 3.55
N VAL A 692 -14.04 13.20 3.88
CA VAL A 692 -13.88 11.74 3.76
C VAL A 692 -14.06 11.07 5.12
N MET A 693 -14.66 9.89 5.13
CA MET A 693 -14.67 8.92 6.24
C MET A 693 -15.14 7.56 5.72
N HIS A 694 -14.91 6.51 6.50
CA HIS A 694 -15.29 5.15 6.15
C HIS A 694 -16.10 4.50 7.28
N TYR A 695 -17.12 3.70 6.95
CA TYR A 695 -17.88 2.95 7.97
C TYR A 695 -17.34 1.52 8.14
N LEU A 696 -16.04 1.45 8.44
CA LEU A 696 -15.25 0.22 8.58
C LEU A 696 -14.96 -0.16 10.04
N TYR A 697 -15.10 0.83 10.93
CA TYR A 697 -14.69 0.76 12.32
C TYR A 697 -15.85 1.19 13.23
N GLU A 698 -16.04 0.49 14.34
CA GLU A 698 -17.10 0.81 15.32
C GLU A 698 -16.99 2.26 15.76
N SER A 699 -15.80 2.69 16.18
CA SER A 699 -15.55 4.02 16.72
C SER A 699 -15.89 5.15 15.74
N THR A 700 -15.64 4.96 14.44
CA THR A 700 -15.98 5.94 13.40
C THR A 700 -17.50 6.01 13.17
N VAL A 701 -18.20 4.86 13.23
CA VAL A 701 -19.67 4.80 13.20
C VAL A 701 -20.29 5.42 14.46
N GLU A 702 -19.64 5.29 15.61
CA GLU A 702 -20.05 5.92 16.87
C GLU A 702 -19.85 7.44 16.89
N LEU A 703 -18.82 7.94 16.20
CA LEU A 703 -18.52 9.37 16.08
C LEU A 703 -19.29 10.07 14.94
N LEU A 704 -19.88 9.32 13.99
CA LEU A 704 -20.69 9.88 12.89
C LEU A 704 -21.76 10.89 13.34
N PRO A 705 -22.55 10.66 14.42
CA PRO A 705 -23.47 11.67 14.95
C PRO A 705 -22.76 12.95 15.40
N GLU A 706 -21.59 12.85 16.05
CA GLU A 706 -20.81 14.02 16.49
C GLU A 706 -20.28 14.82 15.28
N PHE A 707 -19.73 14.17 14.24
CA PHE A 707 -19.31 14.83 13.00
C PHE A 707 -20.48 15.59 12.34
N ILE A 708 -21.67 14.98 12.28
CA ILE A 708 -22.87 15.61 11.71
C ILE A 708 -23.29 16.83 12.55
N GLN A 709 -23.24 16.76 13.88
CA GLN A 709 -23.58 17.91 14.73
C GLN A 709 -22.57 19.04 14.59
N LEU A 710 -21.27 18.76 14.52
CA LEU A 710 -20.23 19.77 14.28
C LEU A 710 -20.37 20.41 12.89
N ALA A 711 -20.64 19.62 11.85
CA ALA A 711 -20.93 20.13 10.51
C ALA A 711 -22.16 21.05 10.49
N LYS A 712 -23.27 20.65 11.13
CA LYS A 712 -24.48 21.50 11.28
C LYS A 712 -24.18 22.76 12.09
N GLY A 713 -23.40 22.65 13.16
CA GLY A 713 -23.00 23.77 14.02
C GLY A 713 -22.15 24.83 13.30
N SER A 714 -21.50 24.48 12.19
CA SER A 714 -20.77 25.44 11.34
C SER A 714 -21.65 26.40 10.53
N GLY A 715 -22.98 26.17 10.49
CA GLY A 715 -23.93 26.96 9.69
C GLY A 715 -23.93 26.63 8.19
N LYS A 716 -23.10 25.69 7.73
CA LYS A 716 -23.09 25.17 6.36
C LYS A 716 -24.32 24.27 6.10
N LYS A 717 -24.89 24.34 4.89
CA LYS A 717 -25.95 23.41 4.45
C LYS A 717 -25.33 22.07 4.00
N LEU A 718 -25.71 21.00 4.69
CA LEU A 718 -25.27 19.64 4.36
C LEU A 718 -26.01 19.16 3.09
N MET A 719 -25.25 18.66 2.11
CA MET A 719 -25.74 18.24 0.79
C MET A 719 -24.86 17.15 0.16
N ARG A 720 -25.33 16.58 -0.96
CA ARG A 720 -24.52 15.65 -1.79
C ARG A 720 -23.35 16.37 -2.47
N VAL A 721 -22.34 15.61 -2.89
CA VAL A 721 -21.21 16.11 -3.68
C VAL A 721 -21.68 16.75 -4.99
N ASP A 722 -22.58 16.11 -5.75
CA ASP A 722 -23.10 16.70 -7.01
C ASP A 722 -23.84 18.04 -6.80
N GLN A 723 -24.67 18.13 -5.76
CA GLN A 723 -25.33 19.37 -5.35
C GLN A 723 -24.34 20.47 -4.91
N CYS A 724 -23.24 20.08 -4.26
CA CYS A 724 -22.22 20.99 -3.74
C CYS A 724 -21.17 21.42 -4.78
N LEU A 725 -20.99 20.65 -5.86
CA LEU A 725 -20.25 21.03 -7.07
C LEU A 725 -21.14 21.70 -8.14
N GLU A 726 -22.40 21.93 -7.82
CA GLU A 726 -23.36 22.67 -8.66
C GLU A 726 -23.64 22.00 -10.01
N ASP A 727 -23.66 20.67 -10.03
CA ASP A 727 -23.96 19.88 -11.21
C ASP A 727 -25.39 20.16 -11.74
N PRO A 728 -25.56 20.53 -13.02
CA PRO A 728 -26.88 20.71 -13.63
C PRO A 728 -27.76 19.46 -13.62
N ALA A 729 -27.18 18.26 -13.47
CA ALA A 729 -27.89 16.99 -13.35
C ALA A 729 -28.22 16.60 -11.89
N ALA A 730 -27.74 17.35 -10.89
CA ALA A 730 -28.05 17.06 -9.49
C ALA A 730 -29.55 17.27 -9.18
N PRO A 731 -30.13 16.48 -8.26
CA PRO A 731 -31.49 16.73 -7.77
C PRO A 731 -31.62 18.14 -7.16
N ALA A 732 -32.77 18.77 -7.36
CA ALA A 732 -33.08 20.08 -6.78
C ALA A 732 -32.83 20.10 -5.26
N LEU A 733 -32.33 21.24 -4.76
CA LEU A 733 -32.09 21.42 -3.33
C LEU A 733 -33.43 21.41 -2.58
N THR A 734 -33.55 20.50 -1.61
CA THR A 734 -34.67 20.42 -0.65
C THR A 734 -34.50 21.35 0.54
#